data_AF-A0A9E3VQV1-F1
#
_entry.id   AF-A0A9E3VQV1-F1
#
_cell.length_a   1.000
_cell.length_b   1.000
_cell.length_c   1.000
_cell.angle_alpha   90.00
_cell.angle_beta   90.00
_cell.angle_gamma   90.00
#
_symmetry.space_group_name_H-M   'P 1'
#
loop_
_entity.id
_entity.type
_entity.pdbx_description
1 polymer ?
#
loop_
_entity_poly.entity_id
_entity_poly.type
_entity_poly.pdbx_seq_one_letter_code
_entity_poly.pdbx_strand_id
1 'polypeptide(L)'
;MPFGRILFAALVSVTAMNAAAQHEAPRSVYMGLTNPAEHPDFARRHVQPPTYATFGNHTEFVALRGFPIENNRLVRYAEELDSYTKTYDLGNVIWPHYTMIFAENVPELAEEIKRRGLFLFDLWGYVPGSGPGDWQQFVPPAAALNTLETTLGDHWLGMDIGEQDGRYIGGYADQAYPISADRLEQYYHFQRHFERMGNDLGNRLSTLVSLNFGHYFLKEGLYTLIGAETAQGLPNSQVYYSFIRGAGKQYGVLWFGNASVWNRWGYKNYDSEGQDHGPTRGTSLNLLKRLIYSHILYNSAFVGFESGWIGKDGLTPIGKIQQSAKDWIDAYGDAGVMQTPIALLMDFNCGWSFPRHLYTANVYRVWGTIPYAPGDYLTDNVLDMLYPGYQDSSYYHNETGFMTPTPYGDSADCLLSDVEGWLLNRYPAVVLAGEVSGGNELRDKLVAYVEQGGHLIVTAGNVAKWSDGIAGIVAEGTPKTYQSGQAVDVNGTAVSEENEFALIPLTLPASAVALARCGDVVAAARVPYGKGKITVVASPFGVPEASAVSGEIANPIDQPLLKPFPMLRHVRAVVDSAFREHVLFDAGPDVSLIVCRKAAGDYTLGICNNVLEERPFTITSHCGAIQSIEEQPLDQSEKGAPGYLPFGSEGTTLGASGEATVAGGDVRIFRVRVAESNVAEISHVTPASRARGRILPMSGARTIKEFILACPTFFEHADGVIVDWRYLHERDANAIAAEAGWIKRQGLRVIADLTSGVNLYPDLRLVNNVPADYTASREAIDDIIAKMGVLGATDLVIALHRVPENNITSEDTRAGFVTALREICEEARNKGITVNLRMTPNGANSKDYAMAMLKDVNAQNLRIAASIAMLHKQGKKPADIGEEFGGVVGLWLASAPKADVASKVWTYQAPLSSTPDIDVKGWKALAPDAPVVLDSVYADWDAAYSDVKALEAKLSP
;
A
#
# COMPACT_ATOMS: atom_id res chain seq x y z
N MET A 1 -41.75 -42.13 74.78
CA MET A 1 -42.48 -41.13 73.96
C MET A 1 -41.58 -39.90 73.84
N PRO A 2 -41.46 -39.26 72.66
CA PRO A 2 -40.78 -39.78 71.46
C PRO A 2 -39.56 -38.91 71.07
N PHE A 3 -38.44 -39.45 70.55
CA PHE A 3 -38.12 -39.72 69.12
C PHE A 3 -38.21 -38.46 68.23
N GLY A 4 -37.21 -38.02 67.44
CA GLY A 4 -35.86 -38.51 67.15
C GLY A 4 -35.22 -37.78 65.95
N ARG A 5 -33.88 -37.86 65.89
CA ARG A 5 -32.96 -37.70 64.73
C ARG A 5 -32.55 -36.30 64.24
N ILE A 6 -31.53 -35.78 64.92
CA ILE A 6 -30.39 -35.05 64.34
C ILE A 6 -29.34 -36.11 63.92
N LEU A 7 -28.85 -36.11 62.68
CA LEU A 7 -27.50 -36.57 62.32
C LEU A 7 -27.12 -36.24 60.84
N PHE A 8 -26.03 -35.49 60.70
CA PHE A 8 -24.90 -35.65 59.75
C PHE A 8 -25.11 -35.74 58.23
N ALA A 9 -24.62 -34.71 57.51
CA ALA A 9 -23.52 -34.75 56.52
C ALA A 9 -23.51 -33.39 55.76
N ALA A 10 -22.61 -32.46 56.04
CA ALA A 10 -21.21 -32.38 55.58
C ALA A 10 -21.04 -31.41 54.39
N LEU A 11 -20.25 -30.37 54.64
CA LEU A 11 -19.38 -29.65 53.69
C LEU A 11 -19.67 -29.82 52.20
N VAL A 12 -20.40 -28.88 51.60
CA VAL A 12 -20.07 -28.31 50.28
C VAL A 12 -20.46 -26.83 50.31
N SER A 13 -19.60 -26.02 50.90
CA SER A 13 -19.59 -24.56 50.76
C SER A 13 -18.42 -24.20 49.85
N VAL A 14 -18.50 -24.65 48.59
CA VAL A 14 -17.53 -24.36 47.53
C VAL A 14 -18.34 -24.16 46.24
N THR A 15 -18.07 -23.05 45.56
CA THR A 15 -18.39 -22.76 44.14
C THR A 15 -19.86 -22.77 43.72
N ALA A 16 -20.60 -21.70 44.02
CA ALA A 16 -21.80 -21.35 43.27
C ALA A 16 -22.18 -19.86 43.45
N MET A 17 -21.27 -18.94 43.13
CA MET A 17 -21.61 -17.51 42.94
C MET A 17 -20.41 -16.75 42.35
N ASN A 18 -20.25 -16.87 41.03
CA ASN A 18 -19.70 -15.91 40.06
C ASN A 18 -19.34 -16.65 38.76
N ALA A 19 -20.33 -17.33 38.18
CA ALA A 19 -20.36 -17.55 36.74
C ALA A 19 -21.36 -16.53 36.17
N ALA A 20 -21.02 -15.25 36.29
CA ALA A 20 -21.48 -14.32 35.27
C ALA A 20 -20.75 -14.79 34.01
N ALA A 21 -21.48 -15.41 33.08
CA ALA A 21 -20.98 -15.59 31.73
C ALA A 21 -20.49 -14.21 31.28
N GLN A 22 -19.17 -14.00 31.26
CA GLN A 22 -18.60 -12.90 30.52
C GLN A 22 -19.07 -13.16 29.09
N HIS A 23 -20.10 -12.44 28.66
CA HIS A 23 -20.46 -12.39 27.25
C HIS A 23 -19.20 -11.94 26.53
N GLU A 24 -18.49 -12.88 25.88
CA GLU A 24 -17.43 -12.55 24.94
C GLU A 24 -18.00 -11.52 23.95
N ALA A 25 -17.23 -10.48 23.65
CA ALA A 25 -17.62 -9.54 22.62
C ALA A 25 -17.73 -10.29 21.27
N PRO A 26 -18.67 -9.91 20.40
CA PRO A 26 -18.82 -10.55 19.10
C PRO A 26 -17.57 -10.34 18.25
N ARG A 27 -17.18 -11.41 17.54
CA ARG A 27 -16.08 -11.41 16.58
C ARG A 27 -16.53 -10.67 15.33
N SER A 28 -15.82 -9.58 15.01
CA SER A 28 -16.18 -8.74 13.86
C SER A 28 -15.65 -9.33 12.55
N VAL A 29 -16.45 -9.35 11.50
CA VAL A 29 -16.11 -9.90 10.17
C VAL A 29 -16.48 -8.92 9.06
N TYR A 30 -15.72 -8.87 7.98
CA TYR A 30 -16.01 -8.05 6.81
C TYR A 30 -16.31 -8.94 5.59
N MET A 31 -17.38 -8.62 4.86
CA MET A 31 -17.92 -9.45 3.78
C MET A 31 -17.74 -8.88 2.38
N GLY A 32 -17.03 -7.75 2.24
CA GLY A 32 -16.76 -7.18 0.93
C GLY A 32 -15.49 -7.75 0.30
N LEU A 33 -15.58 -8.21 -0.95
CA LEU A 33 -14.41 -8.34 -1.80
C LEU A 33 -13.84 -6.94 -2.13
N THR A 34 -12.57 -6.88 -2.49
CA THR A 34 -11.96 -5.64 -2.99
C THR A 34 -12.67 -5.24 -4.28
N ASN A 35 -13.23 -4.03 -4.31
CA ASN A 35 -13.80 -3.44 -5.52
C ASN A 35 -12.93 -2.25 -5.96
N PRO A 36 -12.06 -2.42 -6.98
CA PRO A 36 -11.21 -1.35 -7.47
C PRO A 36 -11.96 -0.09 -7.89
N ALA A 37 -13.17 -0.21 -8.45
CA ALA A 37 -13.97 0.91 -8.93
C ALA A 37 -14.47 1.85 -7.80
N GLU A 38 -14.49 1.38 -6.56
CA GLU A 38 -14.86 2.18 -5.38
C GLU A 38 -13.67 2.92 -4.75
N HIS A 39 -12.44 2.62 -5.18
CA HIS A 39 -11.26 3.27 -4.64
C HIS A 39 -11.28 4.78 -4.98
N PRO A 40 -11.01 5.69 -4.02
CA PRO A 40 -11.10 7.14 -4.27
C PRO A 40 -10.29 7.64 -5.48
N ASP A 41 -9.13 7.03 -5.73
CA ASP A 41 -8.25 7.38 -6.86
C ASP A 41 -8.58 6.67 -8.18
N PHE A 42 -9.57 5.79 -8.25
CA PHE A 42 -9.83 4.96 -9.45
C PHE A 42 -9.91 5.80 -10.73
N ALA A 43 -10.67 6.90 -10.70
CA ALA A 43 -10.84 7.78 -11.85
C ALA A 43 -9.61 8.69 -12.14
N ARG A 44 -8.73 8.90 -11.15
CA ARG A 44 -7.51 9.72 -11.31
C ARG A 44 -6.38 8.94 -11.96
N ARG A 45 -6.31 7.63 -11.71
CA ARG A 45 -5.20 6.80 -12.17
C ARG A 45 -5.01 6.84 -13.67
N HIS A 46 -3.75 6.73 -14.06
CA HIS A 46 -3.40 6.55 -15.46
C HIS A 46 -3.96 5.24 -16.01
N VAL A 47 -3.94 4.18 -15.21
CA VAL A 47 -4.49 2.85 -15.53
C VAL A 47 -5.61 2.52 -14.55
N GLN A 48 -6.81 2.29 -15.07
CA GLN A 48 -7.90 1.73 -14.28
C GLN A 48 -7.74 0.21 -14.16
N PRO A 49 -7.51 -0.33 -12.95
CA PRO A 49 -7.42 -1.78 -12.76
C PRO A 49 -8.76 -2.48 -13.04
N PRO A 50 -8.76 -3.72 -13.57
CA PRO A 50 -9.96 -4.53 -13.75
C PRO A 50 -10.65 -4.82 -12.42
N THR A 51 -11.93 -5.18 -12.49
CA THR A 51 -12.73 -5.62 -11.34
C THR A 51 -13.04 -7.11 -11.44
N TYR A 52 -13.59 -7.73 -10.40
CA TYR A 52 -14.04 -9.13 -10.49
C TYR A 52 -15.07 -9.33 -11.62
N ALA A 53 -15.88 -8.30 -11.93
CA ALA A 53 -16.82 -8.34 -13.05
C ALA A 53 -16.13 -8.45 -14.41
N THR A 54 -14.93 -7.90 -14.56
CA THR A 54 -14.09 -8.08 -15.78
C THR A 54 -13.78 -9.57 -15.99
N PHE A 55 -13.55 -10.32 -14.91
CA PHE A 55 -13.31 -11.77 -14.91
C PHE A 55 -14.60 -12.60 -14.73
N GLY A 56 -15.77 -12.04 -15.05
CA GLY A 56 -17.05 -12.76 -14.94
C GLY A 56 -17.51 -13.09 -13.52
N ASN A 57 -16.90 -12.49 -12.49
CA ASN A 57 -17.06 -12.81 -11.07
C ASN A 57 -16.71 -14.26 -10.74
N HIS A 58 -15.69 -14.78 -11.41
CA HIS A 58 -15.14 -16.12 -11.20
C HIS A 58 -13.61 -16.05 -11.15
N THR A 59 -12.97 -16.99 -10.45
CA THR A 59 -11.51 -17.12 -10.52
C THR A 59 -11.12 -17.73 -11.87
N GLU A 60 -10.34 -17.00 -12.66
CA GLU A 60 -9.81 -17.47 -13.94
C GLU A 60 -8.49 -18.24 -13.76
N PHE A 61 -7.98 -18.85 -14.84
CA PHE A 61 -6.73 -19.62 -14.78
C PHE A 61 -5.73 -19.17 -15.84
N VAL A 62 -4.44 -19.18 -15.47
CA VAL A 62 -3.32 -18.85 -16.36
C VAL A 62 -2.96 -20.05 -17.23
N ALA A 63 -2.70 -19.80 -18.51
CA ALA A 63 -2.25 -20.79 -19.46
C ALA A 63 -1.28 -20.16 -20.46
N LEU A 64 -0.61 -20.99 -21.27
CA LEU A 64 0.26 -20.60 -22.39
C LEU A 64 1.43 -19.66 -22.03
N ARG A 65 2.67 -20.12 -22.24
CA ARG A 65 3.88 -19.35 -21.90
C ARG A 65 4.57 -18.64 -23.07
N GLY A 66 4.18 -18.94 -24.30
CA GLY A 66 4.77 -18.34 -25.48
C GLY A 66 4.14 -18.85 -26.77
N PHE A 67 4.51 -18.21 -27.87
CA PHE A 67 4.10 -18.58 -29.22
C PHE A 67 5.32 -18.91 -30.07
N PRO A 68 5.21 -19.86 -31.03
CA PRO A 68 6.26 -20.05 -32.01
C PRO A 68 6.32 -18.86 -32.97
N ILE A 69 7.54 -18.42 -33.28
CA ILE A 69 7.82 -17.27 -34.14
C ILE A 69 8.76 -17.72 -35.27
N GLU A 70 8.39 -17.44 -36.51
CA GLU A 70 9.20 -17.70 -37.70
C GLU A 70 9.25 -16.43 -38.57
N ASN A 71 10.44 -15.99 -38.98
CA ASN A 71 10.63 -14.79 -39.81
C ASN A 71 9.88 -13.55 -39.28
N ASN A 72 9.98 -13.28 -37.97
CA ASN A 72 9.28 -12.19 -37.27
C ASN A 72 7.74 -12.24 -37.33
N ARG A 73 7.15 -13.42 -37.58
CA ARG A 73 5.71 -13.64 -37.54
C ARG A 73 5.36 -14.74 -36.56
N LEU A 74 4.28 -14.52 -35.80
CA LEU A 74 3.65 -15.53 -34.97
C LEU A 74 3.01 -16.57 -35.89
N VAL A 75 3.40 -17.84 -35.73
CA VAL A 75 2.87 -18.96 -36.52
C VAL A 75 2.08 -19.89 -35.61
N ARG A 76 1.09 -20.59 -36.16
CA ARG A 76 0.26 -21.59 -35.46
C ARG A 76 -0.38 -21.12 -34.14
N TYR A 77 -0.53 -19.81 -33.94
CA TYR A 77 -1.03 -19.27 -32.68
C TYR A 77 -2.48 -19.71 -32.40
N ALA A 78 -3.29 -19.98 -33.42
CA ALA A 78 -4.65 -20.48 -33.25
C ALA A 78 -4.69 -21.92 -32.71
N GLU A 79 -3.81 -22.80 -33.21
CA GLU A 79 -3.66 -24.18 -32.73
C GLU A 79 -3.08 -24.23 -31.31
N GLU A 80 -2.11 -23.37 -31.01
CA GLU A 80 -1.57 -23.22 -29.65
C GLU A 80 -2.68 -22.78 -28.68
N LEU A 81 -3.44 -21.73 -29.02
CA LEU A 81 -4.57 -21.28 -28.21
C LEU A 81 -5.62 -22.38 -28.02
N ASP A 82 -5.98 -23.12 -29.07
CA ASP A 82 -6.94 -24.23 -28.96
C ASP A 82 -6.45 -25.33 -28.01
N SER A 83 -5.15 -25.63 -27.99
CA SER A 83 -4.58 -26.65 -27.11
C SER A 83 -4.81 -26.31 -25.64
N TYR A 84 -4.54 -25.07 -25.25
CA TYR A 84 -4.70 -24.61 -23.87
C TYR A 84 -6.16 -24.33 -23.50
N THR A 85 -6.94 -23.68 -24.36
CA THR A 85 -8.25 -23.12 -23.99
C THR A 85 -9.44 -23.99 -24.42
N LYS A 86 -9.23 -25.07 -25.19
CA LYS A 86 -10.30 -25.96 -25.65
C LYS A 86 -10.00 -27.44 -25.50
N THR A 87 -8.81 -27.88 -25.93
CA THR A 87 -8.45 -29.30 -25.88
C THR A 87 -8.26 -29.75 -24.44
N TYR A 88 -7.50 -28.99 -23.65
CA TYR A 88 -7.27 -29.28 -22.24
C TYR A 88 -8.02 -28.35 -21.27
N ASP A 89 -8.65 -27.29 -21.76
CA ASP A 89 -9.44 -26.33 -20.97
C ASP A 89 -8.72 -25.87 -19.69
N LEU A 90 -7.50 -25.37 -19.84
CA LEU A 90 -6.60 -25.03 -18.73
C LEU A 90 -6.84 -23.63 -18.15
N GLY A 91 -7.38 -22.70 -18.93
CA GLY A 91 -7.60 -21.33 -18.50
C GLY A 91 -7.71 -20.33 -19.64
N ASN A 92 -8.19 -19.12 -19.32
CA ASN A 92 -8.46 -18.05 -20.28
C ASN A 92 -7.47 -16.88 -20.21
N VAL A 93 -6.52 -16.90 -19.27
CA VAL A 93 -5.50 -15.86 -19.09
C VAL A 93 -4.20 -16.33 -19.74
N ILE A 94 -3.81 -15.75 -20.87
CA ILE A 94 -2.59 -16.15 -21.59
C ILE A 94 -1.39 -15.32 -21.15
N TRP A 95 -0.25 -15.97 -20.88
CA TRP A 95 0.96 -15.35 -20.31
C TRP A 95 2.22 -15.50 -21.19
N PRO A 96 2.23 -14.92 -22.41
CA PRO A 96 3.29 -15.16 -23.39
C PRO A 96 4.54 -14.31 -23.18
N HIS A 97 5.66 -14.77 -23.74
CA HIS A 97 6.94 -14.05 -23.77
C HIS A 97 6.90 -12.74 -24.57
N TYR A 98 7.71 -11.75 -24.15
CA TYR A 98 7.74 -10.42 -24.76
C TYR A 98 8.01 -10.42 -26.26
N THR A 99 8.73 -11.42 -26.80
CA THR A 99 9.09 -11.46 -28.23
C THR A 99 7.88 -11.37 -29.15
N MET A 100 6.69 -11.77 -28.68
CA MET A 100 5.45 -11.65 -29.43
C MET A 100 5.12 -10.19 -29.80
N ILE A 101 5.48 -9.20 -28.96
CA ILE A 101 5.14 -7.78 -29.16
C ILE A 101 5.91 -7.16 -30.34
N PHE A 102 6.98 -7.83 -30.78
CA PHE A 102 7.82 -7.41 -31.90
C PHE A 102 7.44 -8.09 -33.22
N ALA A 103 6.47 -9.01 -33.22
CA ALA A 103 6.02 -9.69 -34.43
C ALA A 103 5.22 -8.74 -35.34
N GLU A 104 5.33 -8.93 -36.66
CA GLU A 104 4.61 -8.09 -37.64
C GLU A 104 3.09 -8.26 -37.57
N ASN A 105 2.61 -9.39 -37.06
CA ASN A 105 1.21 -9.76 -37.02
C ASN A 105 0.56 -9.72 -35.63
N VAL A 106 1.06 -8.87 -34.73
CA VAL A 106 0.37 -8.55 -33.46
C VAL A 106 -1.11 -8.17 -33.65
N PRO A 107 -1.53 -7.39 -34.68
CA PRO A 107 -2.95 -7.09 -34.89
C PRO A 107 -3.81 -8.34 -35.14
N GLU A 108 -3.29 -9.32 -35.89
CA GLU A 108 -4.00 -10.57 -36.19
C GLU A 108 -4.18 -11.40 -34.90
N LEU A 109 -3.12 -11.50 -34.08
CA LEU A 109 -3.19 -12.17 -32.78
C LEU A 109 -4.18 -11.46 -31.83
N ALA A 110 -4.16 -10.14 -31.76
CA ALA A 110 -5.04 -9.37 -30.88
C ALA A 110 -6.53 -9.59 -31.21
N GLU A 111 -6.88 -9.61 -32.49
CA GLU A 111 -8.26 -9.93 -32.92
C GLU A 111 -8.63 -11.39 -32.59
N GLU A 112 -7.69 -12.33 -32.68
CA GLU A 112 -7.94 -13.73 -32.33
C GLU A 112 -8.15 -13.92 -30.82
N ILE A 113 -7.37 -13.23 -29.98
CA ILE A 113 -7.55 -13.18 -28.51
C ILE A 113 -8.93 -12.60 -28.19
N LYS A 114 -9.29 -11.46 -28.79
CA LYS A 114 -10.60 -10.82 -28.61
C LYS A 114 -11.75 -11.73 -29.01
N ARG A 115 -11.65 -12.38 -30.18
CA ARG A 115 -12.68 -13.30 -30.70
C ARG A 115 -12.97 -14.45 -29.73
N ARG A 116 -11.96 -14.87 -28.96
CA ARG A 116 -12.05 -15.94 -27.97
C ARG A 116 -12.41 -15.45 -26.57
N GLY A 117 -12.40 -14.14 -26.33
CA GLY A 117 -12.63 -13.55 -25.00
C GLY A 117 -11.50 -13.80 -24.00
N LEU A 118 -10.27 -14.02 -24.48
CA LEU A 118 -9.11 -14.32 -23.61
C LEU A 118 -8.51 -13.04 -23.03
N PHE A 119 -7.78 -13.18 -21.91
CA PHE A 119 -7.01 -12.09 -21.30
C PHE A 119 -5.55 -12.20 -21.70
N LEU A 120 -4.94 -11.12 -22.17
CA LEU A 120 -3.51 -11.05 -22.41
C LEU A 120 -2.81 -10.47 -21.19
N PHE A 121 -2.00 -11.31 -20.54
CA PHE A 121 -1.37 -11.04 -19.27
C PHE A 121 0.15 -10.95 -19.42
N ASP A 122 0.73 -9.87 -18.90
CA ASP A 122 2.07 -9.88 -18.29
C ASP A 122 3.20 -10.37 -19.21
N LEU A 123 3.53 -9.59 -20.24
CA LEU A 123 4.55 -9.99 -21.22
C LEU A 123 5.96 -10.01 -20.63
N TRP A 124 6.37 -11.19 -20.18
CA TRP A 124 7.60 -11.42 -19.42
C TRP A 124 8.88 -11.39 -20.27
N GLY A 125 10.01 -11.13 -19.60
CA GLY A 125 11.37 -11.23 -20.15
C GLY A 125 12.15 -9.91 -20.26
N TYR A 126 11.59 -8.81 -19.74
CA TYR A 126 12.34 -7.56 -19.60
C TYR A 126 13.36 -7.65 -18.45
N VAL A 127 14.62 -7.30 -18.73
CA VAL A 127 15.67 -7.19 -17.72
C VAL A 127 16.38 -5.84 -17.87
N PRO A 128 16.31 -4.93 -16.88
CA PRO A 128 16.96 -3.63 -16.98
C PRO A 128 18.48 -3.80 -17.05
N GLY A 129 19.16 -2.97 -17.82
CA GLY A 129 20.61 -2.93 -17.92
C GLY A 129 21.25 -4.08 -18.72
N SER A 130 20.49 -5.04 -19.23
CA SER A 130 21.03 -6.15 -20.03
C SER A 130 21.10 -5.83 -21.54
N GLY A 131 22.06 -6.46 -22.22
CA GLY A 131 22.25 -6.36 -23.67
C GLY A 131 21.40 -7.38 -24.46
N PRO A 132 21.58 -7.46 -25.80
CA PRO A 132 20.80 -8.36 -26.64
C PRO A 132 20.91 -9.83 -26.23
N GLY A 133 19.79 -10.55 -26.21
CA GLY A 133 19.69 -11.96 -25.84
C GLY A 133 18.28 -12.34 -25.43
N ASP A 134 18.11 -13.55 -24.88
CA ASP A 134 16.81 -14.04 -24.38
C ASP A 134 16.27 -13.16 -23.24
N TRP A 135 17.17 -12.64 -22.40
CA TRP A 135 16.88 -11.69 -21.33
C TRP A 135 17.49 -10.32 -21.64
N GLN A 136 16.71 -9.39 -22.20
CA GLN A 136 17.23 -8.10 -22.67
C GLN A 136 16.41 -6.91 -22.16
N GLN A 137 17.07 -5.75 -22.06
CA GLN A 137 16.36 -4.48 -21.95
C GLN A 137 15.80 -4.11 -23.34
N PHE A 138 14.52 -3.76 -23.42
CA PHE A 138 13.87 -3.38 -24.67
C PHE A 138 12.81 -2.30 -24.47
N VAL A 139 12.42 -1.66 -25.57
CA VAL A 139 11.27 -0.74 -25.62
C VAL A 139 10.26 -1.34 -26.60
N PRO A 140 9.05 -1.71 -26.16
CA PRO A 140 8.02 -2.22 -27.06
C PRO A 140 7.65 -1.19 -28.15
N PRO A 141 7.30 -1.61 -29.37
CA PRO A 141 6.83 -0.68 -30.39
C PRO A 141 5.53 -0.01 -29.94
N ALA A 142 5.49 1.34 -29.93
CA ALA A 142 4.30 2.08 -29.49
C ALA A 142 3.04 1.70 -30.29
N ALA A 143 3.18 1.38 -31.59
CA ALA A 143 2.08 0.90 -32.41
C ALA A 143 1.51 -0.46 -31.95
N ALA A 144 2.36 -1.36 -31.44
CA ALA A 144 1.93 -2.65 -30.92
C ALA A 144 1.16 -2.47 -29.60
N LEU A 145 1.68 -1.66 -28.67
CA LEU A 145 0.97 -1.33 -27.42
C LEU A 145 -0.38 -0.66 -27.69
N ASN A 146 -0.42 0.31 -28.61
CA ASN A 146 -1.67 0.95 -29.02
C ASN A 146 -2.66 -0.04 -29.63
N THR A 147 -2.18 -1.00 -30.44
CA THR A 147 -3.04 -2.04 -31.01
C THR A 147 -3.66 -2.89 -29.91
N LEU A 148 -2.85 -3.38 -28.95
CA LEU A 148 -3.37 -4.16 -27.82
C LEU A 148 -4.39 -3.37 -27.00
N GLU A 149 -4.10 -2.12 -26.65
CA GLU A 149 -5.01 -1.26 -25.89
C GLU A 149 -6.34 -1.05 -26.62
N THR A 150 -6.31 -0.69 -27.92
CA THR A 150 -7.54 -0.42 -28.69
C THR A 150 -8.35 -1.66 -29.03
N THR A 151 -7.70 -2.80 -29.27
CA THR A 151 -8.39 -4.05 -29.67
C THR A 151 -8.92 -4.80 -28.46
N LEU A 152 -8.11 -4.95 -27.40
CA LEU A 152 -8.42 -5.78 -26.22
C LEU A 152 -9.03 -4.99 -25.07
N GLY A 153 -8.76 -3.69 -24.93
CA GLY A 153 -9.29 -2.89 -23.83
C GLY A 153 -8.91 -3.43 -22.45
N ASP A 154 -9.90 -3.74 -21.62
CA ASP A 154 -9.71 -4.31 -20.28
C ASP A 154 -9.21 -5.77 -20.28
N HIS A 155 -9.22 -6.45 -21.44
CA HIS A 155 -8.57 -7.76 -21.61
C HIS A 155 -7.05 -7.66 -21.83
N TRP A 156 -6.48 -6.46 -21.98
CA TRP A 156 -5.04 -6.24 -21.96
C TRP A 156 -4.59 -5.86 -20.55
N LEU A 157 -3.94 -6.80 -19.85
CA LEU A 157 -3.57 -6.63 -18.43
C LEU A 157 -2.20 -5.95 -18.25
N GLY A 158 -1.49 -5.61 -19.32
CA GLY A 158 -0.27 -4.79 -19.27
C GLY A 158 1.03 -5.59 -19.40
N MET A 159 2.13 -4.84 -19.51
CA MET A 159 3.49 -5.39 -19.57
C MET A 159 3.93 -5.89 -18.20
N ASP A 160 4.79 -6.91 -18.19
CA ASP A 160 5.39 -7.44 -16.97
C ASP A 160 6.50 -6.52 -16.45
N ILE A 161 6.48 -6.23 -15.15
CA ILE A 161 7.65 -5.69 -14.46
C ILE A 161 8.49 -6.75 -13.78
N GLY A 162 8.03 -7.99 -13.73
CA GLY A 162 8.70 -9.20 -13.25
C GLY A 162 9.17 -9.12 -11.81
N GLU A 163 10.01 -10.09 -11.45
CA GLU A 163 10.73 -10.21 -10.18
C GLU A 163 11.75 -9.08 -9.89
N GLN A 164 11.50 -7.87 -10.40
CA GLN A 164 12.47 -6.79 -10.40
C GLN A 164 12.62 -6.10 -9.06
N ASP A 165 11.67 -6.21 -8.12
CA ASP A 165 11.89 -5.77 -6.74
C ASP A 165 12.99 -6.58 -6.05
N GLY A 166 12.98 -7.90 -6.24
CA GLY A 166 14.08 -8.77 -5.83
C GLY A 166 15.40 -8.44 -6.50
N ARG A 167 15.42 -8.28 -7.82
CA ARG A 167 16.63 -7.90 -8.58
C ARG A 167 17.14 -6.52 -8.21
N TYR A 168 16.24 -5.57 -7.91
CA TYR A 168 16.58 -4.25 -7.39
C TYR A 168 17.36 -4.38 -6.08
N ILE A 169 16.88 -5.16 -5.12
CA ILE A 169 17.60 -5.42 -3.87
C ILE A 169 18.93 -6.13 -4.11
N GLY A 170 18.94 -7.18 -4.94
CA GLY A 170 20.13 -8.02 -5.13
C GLY A 170 21.24 -7.41 -5.97
N GLY A 171 20.94 -6.41 -6.79
CA GLY A 171 21.90 -5.91 -7.78
C GLY A 171 21.96 -4.39 -7.95
N TYR A 172 20.99 -3.61 -7.46
CA TYR A 172 20.92 -2.17 -7.73
C TYR A 172 20.91 -1.30 -6.47
N ALA A 173 20.29 -1.75 -5.38
CA ALA A 173 20.09 -0.94 -4.18
C ALA A 173 21.44 -0.54 -3.53
N ASP A 174 22.43 -1.43 -3.53
CA ASP A 174 23.77 -1.17 -2.99
C ASP A 174 24.65 -0.30 -3.89
N GLN A 175 24.22 -0.03 -5.12
CA GLN A 175 24.91 0.86 -6.06
C GLN A 175 24.60 2.34 -5.82
N ALA A 176 23.56 2.66 -5.03
CA ALA A 176 23.24 4.03 -4.65
C ALA A 176 24.31 4.56 -3.66
N TYR A 177 25.39 5.14 -4.18
CA TYR A 177 26.50 5.66 -3.37
C TYR A 177 26.52 7.20 -3.31
N PRO A 178 26.64 7.81 -2.11
CA PRO A 178 26.73 7.16 -0.80
C PRO A 178 25.40 6.50 -0.38
N ILE A 179 25.47 5.35 0.30
CA ILE A 179 24.29 4.67 0.85
C ILE A 179 23.77 5.49 2.03
N SER A 180 22.59 6.08 1.89
CA SER A 180 21.92 6.83 2.95
C SER A 180 21.23 5.89 3.94
N ALA A 181 21.33 6.18 5.24
CA ALA A 181 20.49 5.54 6.25
C ALA A 181 19.06 6.12 6.31
N ASP A 182 18.81 7.22 5.56
CA ASP A 182 17.49 7.80 5.42
C ASP A 182 16.62 6.94 4.51
N ARG A 183 15.54 6.39 5.07
CA ARG A 183 14.62 5.51 4.35
C ARG A 183 13.79 6.26 3.29
N LEU A 184 13.57 7.57 3.43
CA LEU A 184 12.91 8.37 2.39
C LEU A 184 13.80 8.51 1.15
N GLU A 185 15.10 8.72 1.34
CA GLU A 185 16.05 8.72 0.22
C GLU A 185 16.12 7.35 -0.47
N GLN A 186 16.06 6.24 0.28
CA GLN A 186 15.95 4.90 -0.32
C GLN A 186 14.69 4.74 -1.17
N TYR A 187 13.55 5.24 -0.69
CA TYR A 187 12.32 5.27 -1.48
C TYR A 187 12.46 6.09 -2.77
N TYR A 188 13.16 7.23 -2.74
CA TYR A 188 13.45 7.99 -3.97
C TYR A 188 14.32 7.20 -4.96
N HIS A 189 15.33 6.46 -4.49
CA HIS A 189 16.16 5.62 -5.35
C HIS A 189 15.35 4.51 -6.01
N PHE A 190 14.51 3.83 -5.24
CA PHE A 190 13.56 2.84 -5.75
C PHE A 190 12.65 3.45 -6.81
N GLN A 191 12.04 4.60 -6.50
CA GLN A 191 11.11 5.30 -7.40
C GLN A 191 11.75 5.72 -8.72
N ARG A 192 12.99 6.23 -8.72
CA ARG A 192 13.70 6.58 -9.95
C ARG A 192 13.97 5.35 -10.83
N HIS A 193 14.34 4.22 -10.22
CA HIS A 193 14.60 2.98 -10.94
C HIS A 193 13.34 2.46 -11.65
N PHE A 194 12.24 2.32 -10.91
CA PHE A 194 11.02 1.74 -11.45
C PHE A 194 10.23 2.70 -12.34
N GLU A 195 10.34 4.02 -12.14
CA GLU A 195 9.82 4.98 -13.12
C GLU A 195 10.49 4.81 -14.48
N ARG A 196 11.81 4.64 -14.52
CA ARG A 196 12.50 4.42 -15.79
C ARG A 196 12.02 3.15 -16.48
N MET A 197 11.87 2.07 -15.72
CA MET A 197 11.34 0.80 -16.23
C MET A 197 9.90 0.96 -16.76
N GLY A 198 9.02 1.61 -16.01
CA GLY A 198 7.65 1.88 -16.46
C GLY A 198 7.60 2.72 -17.74
N ASN A 199 8.49 3.72 -17.86
CA ASN A 199 8.63 4.53 -19.07
C ASN A 199 9.10 3.70 -20.28
N ASP A 200 10.06 2.78 -20.11
CA ASP A 200 10.51 1.88 -21.18
C ASP A 200 9.37 0.93 -21.64
N LEU A 201 8.50 0.50 -20.72
CA LEU A 201 7.44 -0.49 -20.95
C LEU A 201 6.06 0.10 -21.30
N GLY A 202 5.94 1.43 -21.37
CA GLY A 202 4.70 2.10 -21.79
C GLY A 202 3.68 2.39 -20.68
N ASN A 203 4.05 2.22 -19.40
CA ASN A 203 3.27 2.64 -18.22
C ASN A 203 1.85 2.03 -18.06
N ARG A 204 1.57 0.90 -18.72
CA ARG A 204 0.44 0.00 -18.38
C ARG A 204 1.01 -1.36 -18.02
N LEU A 205 0.97 -1.67 -16.72
CA LEU A 205 1.79 -2.73 -16.13
C LEU A 205 0.94 -3.73 -15.36
N SER A 206 1.45 -4.95 -15.24
CA SER A 206 1.11 -5.90 -14.18
C SER A 206 2.38 -6.13 -13.35
N THR A 207 2.24 -6.51 -12.09
CA THR A 207 3.41 -6.84 -11.25
C THR A 207 3.31 -8.23 -10.66
N LEU A 208 4.31 -9.04 -11.00
CA LEU A 208 4.68 -10.24 -10.28
C LEU A 208 5.86 -9.90 -9.37
N VAL A 209 5.62 -9.80 -8.06
CA VAL A 209 6.69 -9.48 -7.09
C VAL A 209 7.49 -10.72 -6.70
N SER A 210 8.77 -10.53 -6.43
CA SER A 210 9.66 -11.54 -5.86
C SER A 210 10.24 -11.15 -4.50
N LEU A 211 9.78 -10.03 -3.96
CA LEU A 211 9.80 -9.68 -2.54
C LEU A 211 8.43 -9.05 -2.19
N ASN A 212 8.39 -8.03 -1.34
CA ASN A 212 7.14 -7.49 -0.79
C ASN A 212 6.95 -5.98 -1.07
N PHE A 213 7.49 -5.48 -2.18
CA PHE A 213 7.45 -4.05 -2.53
C PHE A 213 6.20 -3.63 -3.32
N GLY A 214 5.20 -4.51 -3.40
CA GLY A 214 3.90 -4.32 -4.06
C GLY A 214 3.15 -3.03 -3.74
N HIS A 215 2.88 -2.76 -2.45
CA HIS A 215 3.35 -1.52 -1.83
C HIS A 215 3.46 -0.28 -2.73
N TYR A 216 4.71 -0.05 -3.07
CA TYR A 216 5.22 1.12 -3.74
C TYR A 216 4.87 1.12 -5.22
N PHE A 217 4.72 -0.06 -5.84
CA PHE A 217 4.26 -0.20 -7.22
C PHE A 217 2.84 0.31 -7.38
N LEU A 218 1.90 -0.23 -6.60
CA LEU A 218 0.48 0.08 -6.78
C LEU A 218 0.13 1.55 -6.53
N LYS A 219 0.91 2.24 -5.68
CA LYS A 219 0.76 3.67 -5.41
C LYS A 219 0.93 4.54 -6.66
N GLU A 220 1.77 4.13 -7.62
CA GLU A 220 2.01 4.91 -8.85
C GLU A 220 0.79 4.98 -9.79
N GLY A 221 -0.20 4.10 -9.63
CA GLY A 221 -1.41 4.10 -10.45
C GLY A 221 -1.22 3.64 -11.90
N LEU A 222 -0.20 2.80 -12.13
CA LEU A 222 0.16 2.23 -13.44
C LEU A 222 -0.18 0.74 -13.59
N TYR A 223 -0.62 0.10 -12.50
CA TYR A 223 -0.73 -1.35 -12.41
C TYR A 223 -2.18 -1.82 -12.47
N THR A 224 -2.44 -2.84 -13.27
CA THR A 224 -3.74 -3.50 -13.38
C THR A 224 -3.94 -4.53 -12.27
N LEU A 225 -2.88 -5.25 -11.91
CA LEU A 225 -2.89 -6.42 -11.04
C LEU A 225 -1.57 -6.55 -10.27
N ILE A 226 -1.63 -7.27 -9.15
CA ILE A 226 -0.45 -7.66 -8.36
C ILE A 226 -0.48 -9.16 -8.03
N GLY A 227 0.66 -9.83 -8.08
CA GLY A 227 0.80 -11.20 -7.63
C GLY A 227 2.23 -11.46 -7.22
N ALA A 228 2.54 -12.69 -6.84
CA ALA A 228 3.91 -13.12 -6.62
C ALA A 228 4.16 -14.43 -7.34
N GLU A 229 5.43 -14.66 -7.67
CA GLU A 229 5.92 -16.00 -7.92
C GLU A 229 6.15 -16.69 -6.57
N THR A 230 5.32 -17.68 -6.25
CA THR A 230 5.55 -18.54 -5.08
C THR A 230 6.42 -19.74 -5.47
N ALA A 231 7.08 -20.40 -4.51
CA ALA A 231 8.14 -21.38 -4.77
C ALA A 231 9.42 -20.74 -5.36
N GLN A 232 10.02 -21.22 -6.46
CA GLN A 232 11.22 -20.69 -7.20
C GLN A 232 12.56 -20.57 -6.45
N GLY A 233 12.54 -20.39 -5.14
CA GLY A 233 13.63 -19.80 -4.37
C GLY A 233 13.19 -18.57 -3.56
N LEU A 234 11.89 -18.30 -3.52
CA LEU A 234 11.30 -17.08 -3.01
C LEU A 234 10.72 -17.27 -1.59
N PRO A 235 10.40 -16.16 -0.93
CA PRO A 235 9.74 -16.13 0.37
C PRO A 235 8.47 -16.98 0.54
N ASN A 236 8.08 -17.14 1.81
CA ASN A 236 6.89 -17.86 2.23
C ASN A 236 5.61 -17.28 1.59
N SER A 237 4.74 -18.17 1.09
CA SER A 237 3.53 -17.77 0.36
C SER A 237 2.52 -17.03 1.23
N GLN A 238 2.34 -17.43 2.48
CA GLN A 238 1.35 -16.81 3.38
C GLN A 238 1.74 -15.37 3.72
N VAL A 239 3.03 -15.13 4.01
CA VAL A 239 3.55 -13.78 4.22
C VAL A 239 3.43 -12.95 2.95
N TYR A 240 3.79 -13.49 1.78
CA TYR A 240 3.58 -12.78 0.50
C TYR A 240 2.14 -12.33 0.29
N TYR A 241 1.19 -13.24 0.44
CA TYR A 241 -0.20 -12.89 0.19
C TYR A 241 -0.78 -11.98 1.27
N SER A 242 -0.22 -11.94 2.49
CA SER A 242 -0.55 -10.88 3.45
C SER A 242 -0.17 -9.47 2.94
N PHE A 243 0.99 -9.32 2.31
CA PHE A 243 1.41 -8.05 1.69
C PHE A 243 0.65 -7.74 0.41
N ILE A 244 0.41 -8.74 -0.45
CA ILE A 244 -0.28 -8.55 -1.73
C ILE A 244 -1.74 -8.17 -1.52
N ARG A 245 -2.47 -8.88 -0.64
CA ARG A 245 -3.87 -8.54 -0.32
C ARG A 245 -3.97 -7.19 0.36
N GLY A 246 -3.06 -6.89 1.30
CA GLY A 246 -2.99 -5.60 1.96
C GLY A 246 -2.77 -4.45 0.96
N ALA A 247 -1.80 -4.59 0.06
CA ALA A 247 -1.55 -3.62 -1.01
C ALA A 247 -2.75 -3.48 -1.96
N GLY A 248 -3.33 -4.60 -2.39
CA GLY A 248 -4.48 -4.63 -3.27
C GLY A 248 -5.72 -3.97 -2.64
N LYS A 249 -5.97 -4.18 -1.34
CA LYS A 249 -7.04 -3.52 -0.59
C LYS A 249 -6.76 -2.03 -0.39
N GLN A 250 -5.52 -1.67 -0.04
CA GLN A 250 -5.11 -0.28 0.23
C GLN A 250 -5.17 0.60 -1.00
N TYR A 251 -4.77 0.05 -2.16
CA TYR A 251 -4.76 0.78 -3.41
C TYR A 251 -5.86 0.34 -4.35
N GLY A 252 -6.82 -0.50 -3.99
CA GLY A 252 -7.90 -0.91 -4.91
C GLY A 252 -7.38 -1.52 -6.21
N VAL A 253 -6.62 -2.61 -6.12
CA VAL A 253 -6.09 -3.40 -7.24
C VAL A 253 -6.30 -4.87 -6.90
N LEU A 254 -6.74 -5.67 -7.87
CA LEU A 254 -6.93 -7.10 -7.67
C LEU A 254 -5.59 -7.84 -7.69
N TRP A 255 -5.59 -9.05 -7.14
CA TRP A 255 -4.40 -9.89 -7.13
C TRP A 255 -4.59 -11.23 -7.81
N PHE A 256 -3.47 -11.87 -8.16
CA PHE A 256 -3.43 -13.19 -8.78
C PHE A 256 -2.50 -14.17 -8.07
N GLY A 257 -2.74 -15.46 -8.32
CA GLY A 257 -1.97 -16.61 -7.89
C GLY A 257 -0.96 -17.07 -8.94
N ASN A 258 0.34 -17.14 -8.62
CA ASN A 258 1.30 -17.86 -9.45
C ASN A 258 2.22 -18.74 -8.58
N ALA A 259 2.48 -19.96 -9.03
CA ALA A 259 3.43 -20.86 -8.42
C ALA A 259 4.43 -21.39 -9.44
N SER A 260 5.71 -21.20 -9.13
CA SER A 260 6.81 -21.63 -9.96
C SER A 260 7.05 -23.12 -9.87
N VAL A 261 7.40 -23.71 -11.01
CA VAL A 261 7.87 -25.10 -11.09
C VAL A 261 9.39 -25.22 -10.85
N TRP A 262 10.07 -24.09 -10.62
CA TRP A 262 11.47 -23.98 -10.22
C TRP A 262 11.58 -23.96 -8.69
N ASN A 263 12.74 -24.34 -8.18
CA ASN A 263 13.19 -24.05 -6.83
C ASN A 263 14.71 -23.78 -6.84
N ARG A 264 15.29 -23.57 -5.65
CA ARG A 264 16.73 -23.30 -5.49
C ARG A 264 17.65 -24.38 -6.10
N TRP A 265 17.16 -25.61 -6.29
CA TRP A 265 17.97 -26.75 -6.70
C TRP A 265 17.66 -27.26 -8.12
N GLY A 266 16.72 -26.63 -8.84
CA GLY A 266 16.37 -27.02 -10.21
C GLY A 266 14.92 -26.74 -10.57
N TYR A 267 14.43 -27.33 -11.66
CA TYR A 267 13.07 -27.12 -12.16
C TYR A 267 12.38 -28.38 -12.67
N LYS A 268 11.05 -28.40 -12.56
CA LYS A 268 10.26 -29.54 -13.00
C LYS A 268 10.13 -29.58 -14.52
N ASN A 269 10.44 -30.72 -15.11
CA ASN A 269 10.28 -30.96 -16.54
C ASN A 269 9.93 -32.43 -16.80
N TYR A 270 8.88 -32.70 -17.59
CA TYR A 270 8.44 -34.05 -17.95
C TYR A 270 8.92 -34.51 -19.34
N ASP A 271 9.54 -33.64 -20.12
CA ASP A 271 9.97 -33.91 -21.50
C ASP A 271 11.47 -34.21 -21.63
N SER A 272 12.26 -33.87 -20.60
CA SER A 272 13.70 -34.14 -20.50
C SER A 272 14.17 -34.21 -19.05
N GLU A 273 15.31 -34.87 -18.84
CA GLU A 273 15.97 -35.00 -17.54
C GLU A 273 17.44 -34.59 -17.62
N GLY A 274 17.92 -33.92 -16.57
CA GLY A 274 19.30 -33.43 -16.44
C GLY A 274 19.70 -33.21 -14.99
N GLN A 275 20.82 -32.51 -14.79
CA GLN A 275 21.34 -32.23 -13.44
C GLN A 275 20.39 -31.34 -12.63
N ASP A 276 19.86 -30.31 -13.28
CA ASP A 276 19.04 -29.24 -12.73
C ASP A 276 17.56 -29.35 -13.13
N HIS A 277 17.17 -30.38 -13.88
CA HIS A 277 15.80 -30.53 -14.35
C HIS A 277 15.34 -31.98 -14.49
N GLY A 278 14.04 -32.18 -14.46
CA GLY A 278 13.41 -33.49 -14.59
C GLY A 278 12.12 -33.60 -13.77
N PRO A 279 11.43 -34.74 -13.79
CA PRO A 279 10.12 -34.86 -13.16
C PRO A 279 10.20 -34.76 -11.63
N THR A 280 11.32 -35.21 -11.04
CA THR A 280 11.59 -35.15 -9.58
C THR A 280 12.34 -33.90 -9.15
N ARG A 281 12.69 -32.99 -10.08
CA ARG A 281 13.35 -31.71 -9.79
C ARG A 281 12.33 -30.58 -9.64
N GLY A 282 12.79 -29.44 -9.15
CA GLY A 282 11.96 -28.27 -8.89
C GLY A 282 10.94 -28.48 -7.77
N THR A 283 9.96 -27.58 -7.70
CA THR A 283 8.87 -27.61 -6.72
C THR A 283 8.13 -28.94 -6.75
N SER A 284 7.85 -29.54 -5.60
CA SER A 284 7.09 -30.78 -5.52
C SER A 284 5.64 -30.59 -5.98
N LEU A 285 5.01 -31.63 -6.54
CA LEU A 285 3.60 -31.54 -6.94
C LEU A 285 2.69 -31.32 -5.72
N ASN A 286 3.08 -31.84 -4.54
CA ASN A 286 2.30 -31.61 -3.31
C ASN A 286 2.29 -30.13 -2.91
N LEU A 287 3.39 -29.40 -3.10
CA LEU A 287 3.46 -27.98 -2.80
C LEU A 287 2.72 -27.16 -3.85
N LEU A 288 2.89 -27.48 -5.13
CA LEU A 288 2.14 -26.84 -6.23
C LEU A 288 0.62 -26.95 -6.01
N LYS A 289 0.14 -28.13 -5.60
CA LYS A 289 -1.26 -28.35 -5.29
C LYS A 289 -1.73 -27.53 -4.08
N ARG A 290 -0.97 -27.54 -2.97
CA ARG A 290 -1.31 -26.70 -1.80
C ARG A 290 -1.37 -25.21 -2.15
N LEU A 291 -0.42 -24.72 -2.97
CA LEU A 291 -0.35 -23.33 -3.40
C LEU A 291 -1.54 -22.92 -4.27
N ILE A 292 -1.89 -23.68 -5.32
CA ILE A 292 -2.98 -23.29 -6.22
C ILE A 292 -4.33 -23.21 -5.48
N TYR A 293 -4.63 -24.16 -4.59
CA TYR A 293 -5.85 -24.10 -3.78
C TYR A 293 -5.80 -22.97 -2.74
N SER A 294 -4.64 -22.67 -2.15
CA SER A 294 -4.49 -21.51 -1.25
C SER A 294 -4.74 -20.21 -2.00
N HIS A 295 -4.22 -20.04 -3.22
CA HIS A 295 -4.45 -18.84 -4.04
C HIS A 295 -5.93 -18.64 -4.40
N ILE A 296 -6.68 -19.72 -4.67
CA ILE A 296 -8.13 -19.69 -4.87
C ILE A 296 -8.82 -19.18 -3.59
N LEU A 297 -8.49 -19.76 -2.44
CA LEU A 297 -9.05 -19.37 -1.14
C LEU A 297 -8.64 -17.96 -0.71
N TYR A 298 -7.51 -17.43 -1.21
CA TYR A 298 -7.10 -16.04 -1.03
C TYR A 298 -7.87 -15.04 -1.90
N ASN A 299 -8.93 -15.47 -2.58
CA ASN A 299 -9.75 -14.66 -3.49
C ASN A 299 -8.97 -14.07 -4.66
N SER A 300 -7.96 -14.78 -5.18
CA SER A 300 -7.24 -14.34 -6.38
C SER A 300 -8.18 -14.26 -7.59
N ALA A 301 -8.06 -13.21 -8.40
CA ALA A 301 -8.84 -13.00 -9.63
C ALA A 301 -8.54 -14.08 -10.68
N PHE A 302 -7.28 -14.52 -10.73
CA PHE A 302 -6.89 -15.72 -11.44
C PHE A 302 -5.72 -16.41 -10.75
N VAL A 303 -5.52 -17.70 -11.05
CA VAL A 303 -4.43 -18.52 -10.49
C VAL A 303 -3.76 -19.38 -11.56
N GLY A 304 -2.54 -19.81 -11.32
CA GLY A 304 -1.90 -20.81 -12.18
C GLY A 304 -0.47 -21.14 -11.76
N PHE A 305 0.21 -21.82 -12.67
CA PHE A 305 1.62 -22.16 -12.57
C PHE A 305 2.46 -21.35 -13.55
N GLU A 306 3.76 -21.31 -13.33
CA GLU A 306 4.68 -20.62 -14.23
C GLU A 306 4.81 -21.34 -15.59
N SER A 307 4.80 -22.68 -15.61
CA SER A 307 4.84 -23.45 -16.85
C SER A 307 4.51 -24.94 -16.65
N GLY A 308 4.67 -25.75 -17.69
CA GLY A 308 4.76 -27.21 -17.59
C GLY A 308 3.44 -27.97 -17.72
N TRP A 309 2.34 -27.32 -18.13
CA TRP A 309 1.03 -27.97 -18.24
C TRP A 309 0.96 -29.10 -19.28
N ILE A 310 1.56 -28.89 -20.45
CA ILE A 310 1.50 -29.80 -21.60
C ILE A 310 2.93 -30.23 -21.94
N GLY A 311 3.16 -31.53 -22.05
CA GLY A 311 4.40 -32.13 -22.55
C GLY A 311 4.18 -32.83 -23.88
N LYS A 312 5.20 -33.56 -24.36
CA LYS A 312 5.18 -34.28 -25.65
C LYS A 312 4.04 -35.29 -25.78
N ASP A 313 3.66 -35.93 -24.68
CA ASP A 313 2.63 -36.98 -24.61
C ASP A 313 1.26 -36.45 -24.15
N GLY A 314 1.08 -35.13 -24.12
CA GLY A 314 -0.15 -34.47 -23.67
C GLY A 314 -0.04 -33.90 -22.26
N LEU A 315 -1.13 -33.97 -21.49
CA LEU A 315 -1.23 -33.29 -20.20
C LEU A 315 -0.29 -33.89 -19.14
N THR A 316 0.57 -33.06 -18.55
CA THR A 316 1.49 -33.47 -17.48
C THR A 316 0.77 -33.54 -16.13
N PRO A 317 1.39 -34.07 -15.06
CA PRO A 317 0.86 -33.96 -13.70
C PRO A 317 0.59 -32.51 -13.24
N ILE A 318 1.40 -31.53 -13.66
CA ILE A 318 1.16 -30.11 -13.37
C ILE A 318 -0.14 -29.65 -14.04
N GLY A 319 -0.30 -29.99 -15.33
CA GLY A 319 -1.50 -29.68 -16.10
C GLY A 319 -2.77 -30.30 -15.50
N LYS A 320 -2.67 -31.54 -15.00
CA LYS A 320 -3.78 -32.24 -14.31
C LYS A 320 -4.19 -31.55 -13.02
N ILE A 321 -3.23 -31.11 -12.19
CA ILE A 321 -3.53 -30.36 -10.96
C ILE A 321 -4.31 -29.10 -11.30
N GLN A 322 -3.89 -28.33 -12.31
CA GLN A 322 -4.60 -27.12 -12.68
C GLN A 322 -5.98 -27.40 -13.26
N GLN A 323 -6.11 -28.38 -14.17
CA GLN A 323 -7.39 -28.79 -14.72
C GLN A 323 -8.36 -29.21 -13.60
N SER A 324 -7.90 -30.01 -12.64
CA SER A 324 -8.71 -30.43 -11.49
C SER A 324 -9.07 -29.27 -10.56
N ALA A 325 -8.19 -28.29 -10.38
CA ALA A 325 -8.50 -27.09 -9.59
C ALA A 325 -9.59 -26.25 -10.28
N LYS A 326 -9.53 -26.11 -11.60
CA LYS A 326 -10.58 -25.44 -12.39
C LYS A 326 -11.91 -26.20 -12.28
N ASP A 327 -11.91 -27.51 -12.53
CA ASP A 327 -13.10 -28.36 -12.42
C ASP A 327 -13.71 -28.29 -11.01
N TRP A 328 -12.89 -28.16 -9.97
CA TRP A 328 -13.34 -28.00 -8.59
C TRP A 328 -14.08 -26.67 -8.39
N ILE A 329 -13.57 -25.54 -8.89
CA ILE A 329 -14.29 -24.27 -8.79
C ILE A 329 -15.58 -24.33 -9.61
N ASP A 330 -15.56 -24.92 -10.81
CA ASP A 330 -16.76 -25.09 -11.65
C ASP A 330 -17.84 -25.92 -10.92
N ALA A 331 -17.44 -26.91 -10.11
CA ALA A 331 -18.35 -27.77 -9.35
C ALA A 331 -18.89 -27.13 -8.05
N TYR A 332 -18.07 -26.37 -7.32
CA TYR A 332 -18.39 -25.88 -5.98
C TYR A 332 -18.60 -24.36 -5.87
N GLY A 333 -18.28 -23.61 -6.93
CA GLY A 333 -18.31 -22.16 -7.00
C GLY A 333 -17.22 -21.48 -6.16
N ASP A 334 -17.34 -20.15 -6.02
CA ASP A 334 -16.43 -19.33 -5.20
C ASP A 334 -16.39 -19.82 -3.74
N ALA A 335 -15.21 -19.74 -3.11
CA ALA A 335 -14.98 -20.06 -1.71
C ALA A 335 -15.65 -19.08 -0.72
N GLY A 336 -16.04 -17.89 -1.17
CA GLY A 336 -16.51 -16.79 -0.32
C GLY A 336 -15.35 -15.89 0.13
N VAL A 337 -15.64 -14.88 0.94
CA VAL A 337 -14.65 -13.86 1.31
C VAL A 337 -13.69 -14.39 2.38
N MET A 338 -12.40 -14.39 2.08
CA MET A 338 -11.33 -14.72 3.01
C MET A 338 -11.35 -13.78 4.21
N GLN A 339 -11.36 -14.35 5.41
CA GLN A 339 -11.42 -13.61 6.66
C GLN A 339 -10.01 -13.28 7.14
N THR A 340 -9.67 -11.99 7.12
CA THR A 340 -8.36 -11.43 7.51
C THR A 340 -8.57 -10.33 8.57
N PRO A 341 -8.97 -10.69 9.81
CA PRO A 341 -9.37 -9.70 10.82
C PRO A 341 -8.22 -8.87 11.41
N ILE A 342 -6.96 -9.21 11.11
CA ILE A 342 -5.78 -8.55 11.66
C ILE A 342 -5.08 -7.75 10.54
N ALA A 343 -4.85 -6.46 10.77
CA ALA A 343 -3.96 -5.65 9.96
C ALA A 343 -2.62 -5.44 10.68
N LEU A 344 -1.52 -5.72 9.99
CA LEU A 344 -0.17 -5.35 10.42
C LEU A 344 0.21 -4.03 9.74
N LEU A 345 0.25 -2.95 10.52
CA LEU A 345 0.60 -1.62 10.02
C LEU A 345 2.09 -1.34 10.22
N MET A 346 2.77 -1.01 9.13
CA MET A 346 4.17 -0.56 9.13
C MET A 346 4.26 0.87 8.60
N ASP A 347 5.38 1.54 8.89
CA ASP A 347 5.66 2.84 8.29
C ASP A 347 5.77 2.75 6.77
N PHE A 348 5.25 3.75 6.06
CA PHE A 348 5.31 3.81 4.61
C PHE A 348 6.75 3.72 4.10
N ASN A 349 7.72 4.39 4.73
CA ASN A 349 9.10 4.37 4.27
C ASN A 349 9.89 3.18 4.83
N CYS A 350 9.28 2.22 5.54
CA CYS A 350 10.03 1.18 6.25
C CYS A 350 10.96 0.36 5.32
N GLY A 351 10.55 0.08 4.08
CA GLY A 351 11.32 -0.77 3.16
C GLY A 351 11.59 -2.18 3.67
N TRP A 352 10.81 -2.65 4.64
CA TRP A 352 10.99 -3.97 5.23
C TRP A 352 10.95 -5.02 4.13
N SER A 353 11.92 -5.94 4.14
CA SER A 353 11.99 -7.11 3.27
C SER A 353 12.39 -8.32 4.12
N PHE A 354 12.15 -9.53 3.64
CA PHE A 354 12.40 -10.79 4.34
C PHE A 354 13.82 -10.88 4.95
N PRO A 355 13.97 -11.47 6.15
CA PRO A 355 15.28 -11.64 6.80
C PRO A 355 16.33 -12.36 5.95
N ARG A 356 15.90 -13.34 5.16
CA ARG A 356 16.73 -14.05 4.16
C ARG A 356 15.90 -14.33 2.92
N HIS A 357 16.54 -14.24 1.75
CA HIS A 357 15.90 -14.46 0.45
C HIS A 357 16.97 -14.73 -0.64
N LEU A 358 16.54 -15.11 -1.85
CA LEU A 358 17.44 -15.52 -2.95
C LEU A 358 18.44 -14.44 -3.39
N TYR A 359 18.00 -13.18 -3.45
CA TYR A 359 18.73 -12.11 -4.14
C TYR A 359 20.00 -11.60 -3.44
N THR A 360 20.20 -11.88 -2.15
CA THR A 360 21.45 -11.55 -1.45
C THR A 360 21.69 -12.47 -0.26
N ALA A 361 22.95 -12.67 0.10
CA ALA A 361 23.33 -13.41 1.31
C ALA A 361 23.24 -12.55 2.58
N ASN A 362 23.15 -11.22 2.44
CA ASN A 362 23.06 -10.28 3.56
C ASN A 362 21.70 -10.39 4.24
N VAL A 363 21.68 -10.94 5.45
CA VAL A 363 20.45 -11.11 6.22
C VAL A 363 20.05 -9.85 6.99
N TYR A 364 18.77 -9.75 7.34
CA TYR A 364 18.19 -8.66 8.15
C TYR A 364 18.44 -7.26 7.56
N ARG A 365 17.98 -7.04 6.33
CA ARG A 365 18.11 -5.76 5.62
C ARG A 365 16.77 -5.19 5.18
N VAL A 366 16.57 -3.90 5.43
CA VAL A 366 15.52 -3.10 4.79
C VAL A 366 16.10 -2.35 3.59
N TRP A 367 15.31 -2.15 2.54
CA TRP A 367 15.76 -1.57 1.27
C TRP A 367 16.99 -2.28 0.66
N GLY A 368 17.27 -3.51 1.07
CA GLY A 368 18.43 -4.31 0.64
C GLY A 368 19.77 -3.92 1.27
N THR A 369 19.89 -2.73 1.86
CA THR A 369 21.17 -2.16 2.28
C THR A 369 21.23 -1.76 3.76
N ILE A 370 20.13 -1.32 4.35
CA ILE A 370 20.10 -0.81 5.73
C ILE A 370 19.86 -1.97 6.70
N PRO A 371 20.68 -2.17 7.76
CA PRO A 371 20.41 -3.18 8.77
C PRO A 371 19.04 -2.97 9.42
N TYR A 372 18.37 -4.06 9.79
CA TYR A 372 17.18 -3.99 10.62
C TYR A 372 17.43 -3.19 11.90
N ALA A 373 16.52 -2.27 12.21
CA ALA A 373 16.37 -1.62 13.50
C ALA A 373 15.43 -2.45 14.40
N PRO A 374 15.33 -2.12 15.72
CA PRO A 374 14.42 -2.84 16.63
C PRO A 374 12.98 -2.95 16.15
N GLY A 375 12.44 -1.91 15.49
CA GLY A 375 11.11 -1.94 14.88
C GLY A 375 10.98 -2.94 13.72
N ASP A 376 12.04 -3.17 12.93
CA ASP A 376 12.01 -4.16 11.84
C ASP A 376 12.05 -5.60 12.37
N TYR A 377 12.75 -5.81 13.50
CA TYR A 377 12.70 -7.08 14.24
C TYR A 377 11.33 -7.31 14.88
N LEU A 378 10.60 -6.27 15.28
CA LEU A 378 9.20 -6.43 15.71
C LEU A 378 8.35 -6.97 14.55
N THR A 379 8.48 -6.41 13.35
CA THR A 379 7.75 -6.88 12.16
C THR A 379 8.03 -8.36 11.91
N ASP A 380 9.32 -8.73 11.90
CA ASP A 380 9.78 -10.10 11.73
C ASP A 380 9.16 -11.07 12.77
N ASN A 381 9.17 -10.66 14.05
CA ASN A 381 8.65 -11.47 15.14
C ASN A 381 7.13 -11.62 15.12
N VAL A 382 6.38 -10.57 14.75
CA VAL A 382 4.91 -10.64 14.64
C VAL A 382 4.52 -11.53 13.46
N LEU A 383 5.22 -11.44 12.33
CA LEU A 383 5.03 -12.37 11.21
C LEU A 383 5.35 -13.81 11.60
N ASP A 384 6.40 -14.05 12.40
CA ASP A 384 6.72 -15.37 12.92
C ASP A 384 5.72 -15.91 13.95
N MET A 385 4.95 -15.04 14.63
CA MET A 385 3.82 -15.50 15.42
C MET A 385 2.70 -16.04 14.54
N LEU A 386 2.39 -15.34 13.45
CA LEU A 386 1.32 -15.71 12.52
C LEU A 386 1.70 -16.91 11.64
N TYR A 387 2.97 -16.97 11.23
CA TYR A 387 3.54 -17.92 10.28
C TYR A 387 4.88 -18.47 10.81
N PRO A 388 4.88 -19.35 11.83
CA PRO A 388 6.10 -19.79 12.50
C PRO A 388 7.07 -20.50 11.54
N GLY A 389 8.31 -20.01 11.49
CA GLY A 389 9.34 -20.57 10.61
C GLY A 389 9.24 -20.13 9.15
N TYR A 390 8.45 -19.11 8.81
CA TYR A 390 8.35 -18.62 7.43
C TYR A 390 9.70 -18.22 6.81
N GLN A 391 10.66 -17.83 7.67
CA GLN A 391 12.02 -17.46 7.29
C GLN A 391 12.78 -18.62 6.63
N ASP A 392 12.34 -19.87 6.84
CA ASP A 392 12.98 -21.07 6.32
C ASP A 392 12.68 -21.33 4.83
N SER A 393 11.71 -20.62 4.26
CA SER A 393 11.33 -20.70 2.85
C SER A 393 12.54 -20.60 1.93
N SER A 394 12.62 -21.46 0.91
CA SER A 394 13.74 -21.61 -0.03
C SER A 394 15.05 -22.22 0.51
N TYR A 395 15.23 -22.36 1.83
CA TYR A 395 16.51 -22.81 2.41
C TYR A 395 16.54 -24.27 2.85
N TYR A 396 15.48 -25.04 2.61
CA TYR A 396 15.37 -26.44 3.03
C TYR A 396 14.96 -27.37 1.90
N HIS A 397 15.74 -28.43 1.64
CA HIS A 397 15.48 -29.37 0.53
C HIS A 397 14.11 -30.06 0.59
N ASN A 398 13.54 -30.21 1.79
CA ASN A 398 12.20 -30.77 2.00
C ASN A 398 11.07 -29.72 1.91
N GLU A 399 11.36 -28.52 1.42
CA GLU A 399 10.41 -27.41 1.23
C GLU A 399 9.86 -26.78 2.52
N THR A 400 10.50 -27.03 3.67
CA THR A 400 10.15 -26.37 4.94
C THR A 400 10.13 -24.85 4.76
N GLY A 401 9.10 -24.20 5.31
CA GLY A 401 8.97 -22.75 5.35
C GLY A 401 8.25 -22.11 4.16
N PHE A 402 8.04 -22.81 3.03
CA PHE A 402 7.23 -22.25 1.92
C PHE A 402 5.76 -22.05 2.31
N MET A 403 5.24 -22.96 3.12
CA MET A 403 3.99 -22.85 3.87
C MET A 403 4.25 -23.35 5.29
N THR A 404 3.56 -22.79 6.26
CA THR A 404 3.77 -23.00 7.70
C THR A 404 2.43 -23.12 8.41
N PRO A 405 2.36 -23.80 9.57
CA PRO A 405 1.15 -23.80 10.39
C PRO A 405 0.68 -22.38 10.73
N THR A 406 -0.62 -22.23 11.02
CA THR A 406 -1.22 -20.91 11.27
C THR A 406 -1.94 -20.91 12.60
N PRO A 407 -1.25 -20.57 13.71
CA PRO A 407 -1.85 -20.63 15.05
C PRO A 407 -3.10 -19.76 15.25
N TYR A 408 -3.32 -18.80 14.34
CA TYR A 408 -4.45 -17.87 14.35
C TYR A 408 -5.24 -17.90 13.03
N GLY A 409 -5.05 -18.94 12.20
CA GLY A 409 -5.45 -18.95 10.79
C GLY A 409 -4.63 -18.00 9.92
N ASP A 410 -4.74 -18.13 8.60
CA ASP A 410 -4.25 -17.14 7.64
C ASP A 410 -5.10 -15.86 7.75
N SER A 411 -4.85 -15.08 8.80
CA SER A 411 -5.79 -14.06 9.31
C SER A 411 -5.29 -12.62 9.19
N ALA A 412 -4.11 -12.42 8.59
CA ALA A 412 -3.45 -11.12 8.56
C ALA A 412 -3.26 -10.56 7.14
N ASP A 413 -3.39 -9.24 7.02
CA ASP A 413 -2.90 -8.45 5.89
C ASP A 413 -1.91 -7.39 6.37
N CYS A 414 -0.90 -7.10 5.55
CA CYS A 414 0.11 -6.09 5.83
C CYS A 414 -0.24 -4.78 5.12
N LEU A 415 -0.27 -3.66 5.84
CA LEU A 415 -0.60 -2.32 5.34
C LEU A 415 0.55 -1.34 5.61
N LEU A 416 0.60 -0.25 4.87
CA LEU A 416 1.53 0.87 5.11
C LEU A 416 0.80 2.07 5.72
N SER A 417 1.54 2.93 6.44
CA SER A 417 0.99 4.04 7.24
C SER A 417 0.27 5.13 6.46
N ASP A 418 0.36 5.12 5.13
CA ASP A 418 -0.45 5.94 4.23
C ASP A 418 -1.84 5.36 3.96
N VAL A 419 -2.22 4.29 4.68
CA VAL A 419 -3.57 3.76 4.67
C VAL A 419 -4.60 4.79 5.15
N GLU A 420 -5.78 4.75 4.55
CA GLU A 420 -6.90 5.61 4.90
C GLU A 420 -7.78 5.02 6.00
N GLY A 421 -8.43 5.89 6.78
CA GLY A 421 -9.28 5.49 7.92
C GLY A 421 -10.43 4.55 7.53
N TRP A 422 -11.02 4.71 6.34
CA TRP A 422 -12.12 3.85 5.89
C TRP A 422 -11.68 2.39 5.71
N LEU A 423 -10.41 2.14 5.35
CA LEU A 423 -9.89 0.79 5.20
C LEU A 423 -9.49 0.21 6.56
N LEU A 424 -8.85 1.00 7.43
CA LEU A 424 -8.55 0.59 8.80
C LEU A 424 -9.80 0.07 9.51
N ASN A 425 -10.94 0.75 9.31
CA ASN A 425 -12.23 0.37 9.88
C ASN A 425 -12.79 -0.99 9.39
N ARG A 426 -12.20 -1.61 8.36
CA ARG A 426 -12.54 -2.97 7.92
C ARG A 426 -11.82 -4.05 8.71
N TYR A 427 -10.84 -3.67 9.54
CA TYR A 427 -10.07 -4.60 10.37
C TYR A 427 -10.49 -4.50 11.84
N PRO A 428 -10.97 -5.60 12.44
CA PRO A 428 -11.21 -5.70 13.88
C PRO A 428 -9.99 -5.35 14.74
N ALA A 429 -8.78 -5.72 14.31
CA ALA A 429 -7.53 -5.41 15.00
C ALA A 429 -6.47 -4.81 14.06
N VAL A 430 -5.76 -3.81 14.56
CA VAL A 430 -4.59 -3.21 13.91
C VAL A 430 -3.41 -3.31 14.88
N VAL A 431 -2.30 -3.88 14.41
CA VAL A 431 -1.03 -3.93 15.13
C VAL A 431 -0.08 -2.92 14.49
N LEU A 432 0.50 -2.00 15.25
CA LEU A 432 1.69 -1.29 14.79
C LEU A 432 2.88 -2.25 14.87
N ALA A 433 3.09 -2.98 13.78
CA ALA A 433 4.02 -4.10 13.70
C ALA A 433 5.47 -3.67 13.50
N GLY A 434 5.72 -2.40 13.17
CA GLY A 434 7.06 -1.82 13.09
C GLY A 434 7.14 -0.45 13.76
N GLU A 435 8.32 0.16 13.69
CA GLU A 435 8.48 1.56 14.09
C GLU A 435 7.79 2.48 13.08
N VAL A 436 6.97 3.41 13.57
CA VAL A 436 6.34 4.46 12.74
C VAL A 436 7.08 5.79 12.85
N SER A 437 7.04 6.60 11.80
CA SER A 437 7.60 7.95 11.79
C SER A 437 6.85 8.90 12.74
N GLY A 438 5.61 8.56 13.12
CA GLY A 438 4.75 9.37 13.96
C GLY A 438 3.87 10.31 13.13
N GLY A 439 3.84 11.59 13.50
CA GLY A 439 3.04 12.61 12.84
C GLY A 439 1.58 12.66 13.32
N ASN A 440 0.99 13.84 13.22
CA ASN A 440 -0.37 14.12 13.70
C ASN A 440 -1.43 13.40 12.86
N GLU A 441 -1.20 13.25 11.55
CA GLU A 441 -2.15 12.59 10.66
C GLU A 441 -2.35 11.11 11.02
N LEU A 442 -1.26 10.36 11.16
CA LEU A 442 -1.34 8.94 11.55
C LEU A 442 -1.97 8.78 12.93
N ARG A 443 -1.61 9.66 13.88
CA ARG A 443 -2.21 9.68 15.22
C ARG A 443 -3.73 9.85 15.13
N ASP A 444 -4.20 10.84 14.38
CA ASP A 444 -5.62 11.15 14.24
C ASP A 444 -6.38 9.99 13.57
N LYS A 445 -5.79 9.37 12.53
CA LYS A 445 -6.35 8.17 11.88
C LYS A 445 -6.50 7.01 12.87
N LEU A 446 -5.48 6.73 13.69
CA LEU A 446 -5.50 5.65 14.68
C LEU A 446 -6.45 5.93 15.84
N VAL A 447 -6.52 7.18 16.33
CA VAL A 447 -7.49 7.60 17.35
C VAL A 447 -8.92 7.41 16.82
N ALA A 448 -9.21 7.88 15.62
CA ALA A 448 -10.53 7.73 14.99
C ALA A 448 -10.92 6.25 14.78
N TYR A 449 -9.96 5.40 14.39
CA TYR A 449 -10.16 3.97 14.26
C TYR A 449 -10.58 3.32 15.59
N VAL A 450 -9.88 3.63 16.68
CA VAL A 450 -10.20 3.10 18.02
C VAL A 450 -11.54 3.64 18.51
N GLU A 451 -11.83 4.93 18.30
CA GLU A 451 -13.13 5.52 18.68
C GLU A 451 -14.33 4.80 18.06
N GLN A 452 -14.15 4.30 16.83
CA GLN A 452 -15.18 3.62 16.06
C GLN A 452 -15.36 2.13 16.42
N GLY A 453 -14.50 1.56 17.26
CA GLY A 453 -14.61 0.17 17.72
C GLY A 453 -13.36 -0.68 17.50
N GLY A 454 -12.33 -0.12 16.86
CA GLY A 454 -11.10 -0.83 16.56
C GLY A 454 -10.30 -1.26 17.79
N HIS A 455 -9.54 -2.35 17.65
CA HIS A 455 -8.54 -2.78 18.63
C HIS A 455 -7.14 -2.44 18.12
N LEU A 456 -6.52 -1.41 18.70
CA LEU A 456 -5.12 -1.06 18.38
C LEU A 456 -4.14 -1.77 19.32
N ILE A 457 -3.14 -2.45 18.77
CA ILE A 457 -2.00 -3.00 19.52
C ILE A 457 -0.76 -2.17 19.18
N VAL A 458 -0.12 -1.61 20.20
CA VAL A 458 0.98 -0.65 20.04
C VAL A 458 2.07 -0.84 21.09
N THR A 459 3.30 -0.49 20.71
CA THR A 459 4.44 -0.49 21.62
C THR A 459 4.70 0.90 22.21
N ALA A 460 5.36 0.97 23.36
CA ALA A 460 5.71 2.24 23.97
C ALA A 460 6.67 3.07 23.11
N GLY A 461 7.55 2.43 22.33
CA GLY A 461 8.43 3.12 21.38
C GLY A 461 7.66 3.84 20.28
N ASN A 462 6.55 3.27 19.81
CA ASN A 462 5.63 3.93 18.89
C ASN A 462 4.81 5.03 19.58
N VAL A 463 4.29 4.80 20.79
CA VAL A 463 3.57 5.85 21.54
C VAL A 463 4.46 7.08 21.77
N ALA A 464 5.75 6.88 22.05
CA ALA A 464 6.72 7.96 22.26
C ALA A 464 6.96 8.84 21.01
N LYS A 465 6.49 8.44 19.81
CA LYS A 465 6.53 9.27 18.60
C LYS A 465 5.54 10.43 18.63
N TRP A 466 4.58 10.42 19.55
CA TRP A 466 3.60 11.48 19.73
C TRP A 466 3.78 12.12 21.11
N SER A 467 4.15 13.40 21.14
CA SER A 467 4.36 14.13 22.41
C SER A 467 3.13 14.16 23.30
N ASP A 468 1.95 14.25 22.69
CA ASP A 468 0.66 14.22 23.40
C ASP A 468 0.13 12.79 23.62
N GLY A 469 0.94 11.77 23.30
CA GLY A 469 0.56 10.37 23.35
C GLY A 469 -0.60 10.02 22.43
N ILE A 470 -1.26 8.88 22.70
CA ILE A 470 -2.42 8.40 21.93
C ILE A 470 -3.53 7.96 22.89
N ALA A 471 -4.74 8.51 22.73
CA ALA A 471 -5.92 8.19 23.55
C ALA A 471 -5.66 8.22 25.08
N GLY A 472 -4.91 9.22 25.55
CA GLY A 472 -4.56 9.40 26.97
C GLY A 472 -3.43 8.50 27.47
N ILE A 473 -2.77 7.73 26.59
CA ILE A 473 -1.57 6.95 26.88
C ILE A 473 -0.36 7.77 26.47
N VAL A 474 0.55 8.03 27.41
CA VAL A 474 1.85 8.67 27.13
C VAL A 474 2.97 7.71 27.54
N ALA A 475 3.96 7.55 26.68
CA ALA A 475 5.17 6.77 26.95
C ALA A 475 6.36 7.72 27.02
N GLU A 476 6.83 8.02 28.22
CA GLU A 476 7.87 9.00 28.45
C GLU A 476 8.74 8.67 29.67
N GLY A 477 9.90 9.32 29.78
CA GLY A 477 10.86 9.09 30.85
C GLY A 477 11.93 8.05 30.51
N THR A 478 12.85 7.82 31.44
CA THR A 478 13.98 6.90 31.25
C THR A 478 13.49 5.44 31.28
N PRO A 479 13.76 4.63 30.25
CA PRO A 479 13.44 3.20 30.28
C PRO A 479 14.11 2.51 31.46
N LYS A 480 13.39 1.60 32.11
CA LYS A 480 13.95 0.76 33.18
C LYS A 480 14.33 -0.59 32.61
N THR A 481 15.62 -0.93 32.71
CA THR A 481 16.20 -2.20 32.29
C THR A 481 16.01 -3.29 33.34
N TYR A 482 15.76 -4.50 32.86
CA TYR A 482 15.57 -5.73 33.64
C TYR A 482 16.44 -6.84 33.09
N GLN A 483 17.06 -7.59 34.00
CA GLN A 483 18.00 -8.65 33.65
C GLN A 483 17.30 -9.89 33.09
N SER A 484 18.05 -10.71 32.35
CA SER A 484 17.61 -12.06 31.96
C SER A 484 17.16 -12.87 33.19
N GLY A 485 16.12 -13.67 33.03
CA GLY A 485 15.48 -14.44 34.12
C GLY A 485 14.47 -13.64 34.94
N GLN A 486 14.29 -12.33 34.68
CA GLN A 486 13.27 -11.55 35.35
C GLN A 486 11.86 -12.07 34.97
N ALA A 487 11.05 -12.34 35.99
CA ALA A 487 9.66 -12.72 35.82
C ALA A 487 8.77 -11.50 35.56
N VAL A 488 7.86 -11.64 34.61
CA VAL A 488 6.76 -10.73 34.30
C VAL A 488 5.46 -11.50 34.50
N ASP A 489 4.59 -11.01 35.37
CA ASP A 489 3.25 -11.57 35.56
C ASP A 489 2.34 -11.10 34.42
N VAL A 490 1.86 -12.03 33.59
CA VAL A 490 0.94 -11.77 32.47
C VAL A 490 -0.40 -12.42 32.80
N ASN A 491 -1.42 -11.61 33.06
CA ASN A 491 -2.76 -12.05 33.46
C ASN A 491 -2.76 -13.11 34.59
N GLY A 492 -1.89 -12.96 35.59
CA GLY A 492 -1.77 -13.89 36.73
C GLY A 492 -0.85 -15.09 36.47
N THR A 493 -0.21 -15.17 35.30
CA THR A 493 0.77 -16.21 34.94
C THR A 493 2.16 -15.61 34.85
N ALA A 494 3.09 -16.10 35.67
CA ALA A 494 4.48 -15.67 35.62
C ALA A 494 5.20 -16.20 34.37
N VAL A 495 5.73 -15.28 33.56
CA VAL A 495 6.55 -15.56 32.37
C VAL A 495 7.97 -15.05 32.63
N SER A 496 8.98 -15.92 32.53
CA SER A 496 10.38 -15.54 32.70
C SER A 496 10.99 -15.15 31.36
N GLU A 497 11.57 -13.95 31.29
CA GLU A 497 12.32 -13.50 30.12
C GLU A 497 13.69 -14.18 30.01
N GLU A 498 14.15 -14.39 28.77
CA GLU A 498 15.43 -15.03 28.48
C GLU A 498 16.57 -14.04 28.26
N ASN A 499 16.24 -12.79 27.94
CA ASN A 499 17.19 -11.75 27.59
C ASN A 499 16.93 -10.50 28.44
N GLU A 500 17.93 -9.62 28.49
CA GLU A 500 17.76 -8.28 29.06
C GLU A 500 16.75 -7.46 28.25
N PHE A 501 15.87 -6.75 28.93
CA PHE A 501 14.83 -5.95 28.29
C PHE A 501 14.55 -4.67 29.07
N ALA A 502 14.02 -3.66 28.37
CA ALA A 502 13.58 -2.41 28.98
C ALA A 502 12.07 -2.22 28.89
N LEU A 503 11.54 -1.51 29.88
CA LEU A 503 10.16 -1.00 29.90
C LEU A 503 10.19 0.53 30.01
N ILE A 504 9.53 1.21 29.08
CA ILE A 504 9.32 2.67 29.13
C ILE A 504 8.15 2.94 30.11
N PRO A 505 8.29 3.91 31.03
CA PRO A 505 7.19 4.29 31.90
C PRO A 505 5.96 4.74 31.11
N LEU A 506 4.79 4.25 31.51
CA LEU A 506 3.51 4.58 30.89
C LEU A 506 2.67 5.44 31.83
N THR A 507 2.26 6.61 31.35
CA THR A 507 1.14 7.35 31.94
C THR A 507 -0.14 6.83 31.30
N LEU A 508 -1.02 6.27 32.13
CA LEU A 508 -2.24 5.59 31.71
C LEU A 508 -3.48 6.28 32.28
N PRO A 509 -4.62 6.30 31.56
CA PRO A 509 -5.87 6.80 32.10
C PRO A 509 -6.41 5.87 33.19
N ALA A 510 -7.29 6.38 34.06
CA ALA A 510 -7.86 5.62 35.18
C ALA A 510 -8.67 4.38 34.74
N SER A 511 -9.14 4.35 33.49
CA SER A 511 -9.84 3.20 32.89
C SER A 511 -8.91 2.05 32.47
N ALA A 512 -7.59 2.24 32.53
CA ALA A 512 -6.62 1.25 32.10
C ALA A 512 -6.61 0.00 33.00
N VAL A 513 -6.53 -1.17 32.37
CA VAL A 513 -6.38 -2.47 33.03
C VAL A 513 -4.99 -3.00 32.73
N ALA A 514 -4.17 -3.24 33.76
CA ALA A 514 -2.86 -3.86 33.58
C ALA A 514 -3.04 -5.32 33.12
N LEU A 515 -2.45 -5.66 31.98
CA LEU A 515 -2.40 -7.03 31.44
C LEU A 515 -1.12 -7.75 31.87
N ALA A 516 -0.03 -6.98 32.04
CA ALA A 516 1.24 -7.53 32.50
C ALA A 516 1.95 -6.59 33.48
N ARG A 517 2.67 -7.17 34.45
CA ARG A 517 3.44 -6.43 35.47
C ARG A 517 4.80 -7.06 35.70
N CYS A 518 5.83 -6.22 35.78
CA CYS A 518 7.15 -6.60 36.25
C CYS A 518 7.41 -5.93 37.61
N GLY A 519 7.12 -6.65 38.69
CA GLY A 519 6.98 -6.04 40.03
C GLY A 519 5.87 -4.98 40.02
N ASP A 520 6.20 -3.77 40.46
CA ASP A 520 5.23 -2.66 40.50
C ASP A 520 5.03 -1.95 39.15
N VAL A 521 5.88 -2.23 38.16
CA VAL A 521 5.85 -1.57 36.85
C VAL A 521 4.88 -2.28 35.92
N VAL A 522 4.00 -1.53 35.27
CA VAL A 522 3.09 -2.05 34.24
C VAL A 522 3.90 -2.35 32.98
N ALA A 523 3.96 -3.62 32.60
CA ALA A 523 4.64 -4.08 31.39
C ALA A 523 3.71 -4.10 30.17
N ALA A 524 2.40 -4.22 30.37
CA ALA A 524 1.39 -4.04 29.34
C ALA A 524 0.04 -3.64 29.95
N ALA A 525 -0.75 -2.87 29.23
CA ALA A 525 -2.09 -2.44 29.66
C ALA A 525 -3.09 -2.44 28.50
N ARG A 526 -4.37 -2.62 28.85
CA ARG A 526 -5.52 -2.43 27.99
C ARG A 526 -6.25 -1.17 28.40
N VAL A 527 -6.50 -0.28 27.45
CA VAL A 527 -7.15 1.01 27.65
C VAL A 527 -8.41 1.08 26.80
N PRO A 528 -9.61 1.06 27.40
CA PRO A 528 -10.84 1.35 26.67
C PRO A 528 -10.86 2.81 26.19
N TYR A 529 -11.23 3.03 24.93
CA TYR A 529 -11.34 4.37 24.36
C TYR A 529 -12.42 4.41 23.27
N GLY A 530 -13.37 5.33 23.37
CA GLY A 530 -14.58 5.33 22.53
C GLY A 530 -15.32 3.98 22.58
N LYS A 531 -15.59 3.38 21.42
CA LYS A 531 -16.18 2.04 21.31
C LYS A 531 -15.14 0.90 21.27
N GLY A 532 -13.87 1.25 21.10
CA GLY A 532 -12.77 0.30 20.93
C GLY A 532 -11.83 0.26 22.12
N LYS A 533 -10.60 -0.18 21.86
CA LYS A 533 -9.58 -0.36 22.90
C LYS A 533 -8.16 -0.29 22.32
N ILE A 534 -7.22 0.06 23.18
CA ILE A 534 -5.78 0.01 22.90
C ILE A 534 -5.12 -1.00 23.83
N THR A 535 -4.36 -1.95 23.29
CA THR A 535 -3.37 -2.72 24.05
C THR A 535 -2.01 -2.08 23.85
N VAL A 536 -1.44 -1.53 24.90
CA VAL A 536 -0.08 -0.97 24.89
C VAL A 536 0.88 -1.92 25.62
N VAL A 537 2.03 -2.21 25.00
CA VAL A 537 3.16 -2.89 25.66
C VAL A 537 4.24 -1.87 26.00
N ALA A 538 4.75 -1.91 27.23
CA ALA A 538 5.72 -0.94 27.74
C ALA A 538 7.13 -1.14 27.17
N SER A 539 7.41 -2.31 26.59
CA SER A 539 8.65 -2.53 25.83
C SER A 539 8.71 -1.59 24.62
N PRO A 540 9.88 -0.99 24.29
CA PRO A 540 10.01 -0.07 23.16
C PRO A 540 9.49 -0.67 21.84
N PHE A 541 9.95 -1.87 21.48
CA PHE A 541 9.54 -2.57 20.26
C PHE A 541 9.37 -4.08 20.47
N GLY A 542 9.10 -4.51 21.71
CA GLY A 542 8.81 -5.92 22.01
C GLY A 542 9.99 -6.89 21.89
N VAL A 543 11.21 -6.36 21.79
CA VAL A 543 12.46 -7.10 21.61
C VAL A 543 13.48 -6.76 22.71
N PRO A 544 14.50 -7.61 22.94
CA PRO A 544 15.58 -7.38 23.90
C PRO A 544 16.38 -6.10 23.65
N GLU A 545 17.07 -5.59 24.67
CA GLU A 545 17.96 -4.41 24.54
C GLU A 545 19.27 -4.72 23.79
N ALA A 546 19.73 -5.97 23.88
CA ALA A 546 20.96 -6.43 23.24
C ALA A 546 20.68 -7.67 22.41
N SER A 547 21.55 -7.92 21.43
CA SER A 547 21.43 -9.12 20.60
C SER A 547 21.60 -10.39 21.44
N ALA A 548 20.70 -11.35 21.24
CA ALA A 548 20.76 -12.70 21.79
C ALA A 548 21.81 -13.58 21.07
N VAL A 549 22.40 -13.08 19.98
CA VAL A 549 23.41 -13.79 19.17
C VAL A 549 24.70 -12.98 19.15
N SER A 550 25.84 -13.66 19.28
CA SER A 550 27.16 -13.03 19.19
C SER A 550 27.82 -13.29 17.83
N GLY A 551 28.41 -12.27 17.22
CA GLY A 551 29.18 -12.40 15.98
C GLY A 551 28.33 -12.34 14.71
N GLU A 552 28.90 -12.82 13.61
CA GLU A 552 28.24 -12.85 12.31
C GLU A 552 27.13 -13.90 12.27
N ILE A 553 25.99 -13.56 11.66
CA ILE A 553 24.87 -14.48 11.47
C ILE A 553 25.07 -15.21 10.15
N ALA A 554 25.37 -16.51 10.22
CA ALA A 554 25.44 -17.36 9.04
C ALA A 554 24.05 -17.53 8.40
N ASN A 555 24.01 -17.71 7.08
CA ASN A 555 22.80 -18.04 6.32
C ASN A 555 22.87 -19.48 5.73
N PRO A 556 22.83 -20.52 6.58
CA PRO A 556 22.96 -21.91 6.15
C PRO A 556 21.70 -22.46 5.47
N ILE A 557 21.92 -23.45 4.59
CA ILE A 557 20.88 -24.33 4.04
C ILE A 557 20.60 -25.45 5.04
N ASP A 558 19.35 -25.94 5.08
CA ASP A 558 18.82 -26.98 5.95
C ASP A 558 18.98 -26.70 7.46
N GLN A 559 19.11 -25.42 7.82
CA GLN A 559 19.21 -24.95 9.20
C GLN A 559 18.39 -23.66 9.41
N PRO A 560 17.83 -23.46 10.63
CA PRO A 560 17.05 -22.27 10.92
C PRO A 560 17.95 -21.03 10.92
N LEU A 561 17.40 -19.90 10.51
CA LEU A 561 18.09 -18.62 10.65
C LEU A 561 18.13 -18.19 12.12
N LEU A 562 19.32 -17.83 12.62
CA LEU A 562 19.46 -17.34 13.99
C LEU A 562 18.82 -15.96 14.15
N LYS A 563 17.96 -15.81 15.17
CA LYS A 563 17.24 -14.56 15.46
C LYS A 563 18.01 -13.72 16.49
N PRO A 564 18.63 -12.59 16.10
CA PRO A 564 19.41 -11.77 17.02
C PRO A 564 18.55 -11.02 18.03
N PHE A 565 17.30 -10.68 17.71
CA PHE A 565 16.37 -9.98 18.59
C PHE A 565 15.03 -10.71 18.61
N PRO A 566 14.93 -11.86 19.30
CA PRO A 566 13.69 -12.63 19.38
C PRO A 566 12.63 -11.87 20.19
N MET A 567 11.35 -12.11 19.91
CA MET A 567 10.26 -11.49 20.67
C MET A 567 10.35 -11.83 22.16
N LEU A 568 10.19 -10.81 23.01
CA LEU A 568 10.07 -10.99 24.45
C LEU A 568 8.86 -11.85 24.78
N ARG A 569 8.99 -12.77 25.74
CA ARG A 569 7.98 -13.79 26.02
C ARG A 569 6.69 -13.19 26.57
N HIS A 570 6.77 -12.19 27.44
CA HIS A 570 5.60 -11.49 27.96
C HIS A 570 4.87 -10.72 26.86
N VAL A 571 5.60 -10.16 25.90
CA VAL A 571 5.02 -9.45 24.75
C VAL A 571 4.32 -10.45 23.83
N ARG A 572 4.96 -11.58 23.52
CA ARG A 572 4.34 -12.68 22.78
C ARG A 572 3.05 -13.16 23.44
N ALA A 573 3.03 -13.32 24.77
CA ALA A 573 1.83 -13.74 25.50
C ALA A 573 0.69 -12.70 25.43
N VAL A 574 1.01 -11.40 25.52
CA VAL A 574 0.02 -10.32 25.39
C VAL A 574 -0.54 -10.25 23.97
N VAL A 575 0.31 -10.36 22.95
CA VAL A 575 -0.10 -10.33 21.53
C VAL A 575 -0.88 -11.60 21.16
N ASP A 576 -0.48 -12.77 21.63
CA ASP A 576 -1.21 -14.05 21.43
C ASP A 576 -2.64 -13.92 21.96
N SER A 577 -2.81 -13.40 23.18
CA SER A 577 -4.13 -13.16 23.74
C SER A 577 -4.96 -12.20 22.89
N ALA A 578 -4.35 -11.18 22.28
CA ALA A 578 -5.08 -10.26 21.41
C ALA A 578 -5.50 -10.92 20.08
N PHE A 579 -4.63 -11.70 19.44
CA PHE A 579 -4.94 -12.39 18.18
C PHE A 579 -6.05 -13.42 18.35
N ARG A 580 -6.04 -14.18 19.46
CA ARG A 580 -7.08 -15.19 19.75
C ARG A 580 -8.49 -14.61 19.89
N GLU A 581 -8.64 -13.34 20.22
CA GLU A 581 -9.95 -12.67 20.29
C GLU A 581 -10.63 -12.59 18.91
N HIS A 582 -9.88 -12.73 17.82
CA HIS A 582 -10.37 -12.56 16.45
C HIS A 582 -10.45 -13.87 15.64
N VAL A 583 -10.02 -15.00 16.22
CA VAL A 583 -10.06 -16.31 15.57
C VAL A 583 -11.51 -16.82 15.45
N LEU A 584 -11.93 -17.17 14.23
CA LEU A 584 -13.26 -17.74 13.96
C LEU A 584 -13.28 -19.27 14.07
N PHE A 585 -12.22 -19.92 13.60
CA PHE A 585 -12.06 -21.37 13.61
C PHE A 585 -10.63 -21.74 14.00
N ASP A 586 -10.48 -22.88 14.67
CA ASP A 586 -9.21 -23.53 14.97
C ASP A 586 -9.18 -24.92 14.30
N ALA A 587 -8.00 -25.37 13.87
CA ALA A 587 -7.79 -26.68 13.25
C ALA A 587 -6.68 -27.49 13.95
N GLY A 588 -6.11 -26.99 15.05
CA GLY A 588 -4.92 -27.52 15.69
C GLY A 588 -3.65 -26.73 15.33
N PRO A 589 -2.58 -26.87 16.13
CA PRO A 589 -1.39 -26.02 16.04
C PRO A 589 -0.44 -26.38 14.87
N ASP A 590 -0.58 -27.56 14.29
CA ASP A 590 0.40 -28.13 13.35
C ASP A 590 -0.03 -28.07 11.86
N VAL A 591 -1.19 -27.48 11.58
CA VAL A 591 -1.74 -27.32 10.21
C VAL A 591 -1.93 -25.84 9.89
N SER A 592 -1.98 -25.49 8.60
CA SER A 592 -2.49 -24.16 8.21
C SER A 592 -3.98 -24.22 7.93
N LEU A 593 -4.66 -23.12 8.22
CA LEU A 593 -6.10 -22.94 8.10
C LEU A 593 -6.42 -21.63 7.39
N ILE A 594 -7.15 -21.71 6.28
CA ILE A 594 -7.73 -20.56 5.57
C ILE A 594 -9.24 -20.58 5.81
N VAL A 595 -9.81 -19.44 6.20
CA VAL A 595 -11.25 -19.31 6.51
C VAL A 595 -11.89 -18.35 5.51
N CYS A 596 -12.84 -18.84 4.72
CA CYS A 596 -13.69 -18.04 3.84
C CYS A 596 -15.14 -18.08 4.34
N ARG A 597 -15.82 -16.93 4.34
CA ARG A 597 -17.24 -16.83 4.70
C ARG A 597 -18.07 -16.57 3.44
N LYS A 598 -19.05 -17.44 3.16
CA LYS A 598 -19.98 -17.28 2.02
C LYS A 598 -21.21 -16.47 2.42
N ALA A 599 -21.74 -16.76 3.60
CA ALA A 599 -22.88 -16.09 4.21
C ALA A 599 -22.85 -16.33 5.73
N ALA A 600 -23.80 -15.73 6.45
CA ALA A 600 -23.98 -16.03 7.87
C ALA A 600 -24.19 -17.53 8.10
N GLY A 601 -23.28 -18.13 8.87
CA GLY A 601 -23.31 -19.55 9.21
C GLY A 601 -22.83 -20.51 8.11
N ASP A 602 -22.29 -20.03 6.98
CA ASP A 602 -21.79 -20.87 5.87
C ASP A 602 -20.35 -20.48 5.51
N TYR A 603 -19.42 -21.40 5.79
CA TYR A 603 -17.98 -21.19 5.68
C TYR A 603 -17.32 -22.24 4.79
N THR A 604 -16.25 -21.86 4.11
CA THR A 604 -15.30 -22.76 3.45
C THR A 604 -13.97 -22.69 4.18
N LEU A 605 -13.47 -23.84 4.62
CA LEU A 605 -12.20 -23.99 5.33
C LEU A 605 -11.20 -24.76 4.47
N GLY A 606 -10.04 -24.19 4.20
CA GLY A 606 -8.91 -24.91 3.62
C GLY A 606 -7.91 -25.31 4.70
N ILE A 607 -7.57 -26.60 4.78
CA ILE A 607 -6.61 -27.13 5.74
C ILE A 607 -5.46 -27.78 4.98
N CYS A 608 -4.23 -27.32 5.23
CA CYS A 608 -3.03 -27.88 4.62
C CYS A 608 -2.09 -28.44 5.69
N ASN A 609 -1.53 -29.61 5.40
CA ASN A 609 -0.43 -30.17 6.17
C ASN A 609 0.90 -29.73 5.55
N ASN A 610 1.67 -28.94 6.31
CA ASN A 610 2.87 -28.29 5.80
C ASN A 610 4.16 -29.09 6.01
N VAL A 611 4.06 -30.29 6.59
CA VAL A 611 5.18 -31.22 6.76
C VAL A 611 4.90 -32.53 6.02
N LEU A 612 5.93 -33.37 5.88
CA LEU A 612 5.84 -34.68 5.19
C LEU A 612 5.46 -35.85 6.11
N GLU A 613 4.78 -35.56 7.22
CA GLU A 613 4.28 -36.54 8.19
C GLU A 613 2.79 -36.31 8.42
N GLU A 614 2.03 -37.37 8.70
CA GLU A 614 0.61 -37.26 9.03
C GLU A 614 0.39 -36.36 10.25
N ARG A 615 -0.57 -35.44 10.16
CA ARG A 615 -0.93 -34.53 11.26
C ARG A 615 -2.39 -34.68 11.65
N PRO A 616 -2.69 -34.68 12.97
CA PRO A 616 -4.06 -34.58 13.44
C PRO A 616 -4.58 -33.16 13.25
N PHE A 617 -5.88 -33.02 13.02
CA PHE A 617 -6.57 -31.73 13.04
C PHE A 617 -7.94 -31.87 13.68
N THR A 618 -8.51 -30.77 14.17
CA THR A 618 -9.88 -30.75 14.69
C THR A 618 -10.51 -29.39 14.43
N ILE A 619 -11.55 -29.37 13.61
CA ILE A 619 -12.29 -28.14 13.30
C ILE A 619 -13.11 -27.73 14.52
N THR A 620 -12.70 -26.64 15.15
CA THR A 620 -13.40 -26.02 16.28
C THR A 620 -13.94 -24.66 15.85
N SER A 621 -15.21 -24.38 16.14
CA SER A 621 -15.83 -23.08 15.82
C SER A 621 -15.90 -22.19 17.06
N HIS A 622 -15.54 -20.92 16.89
CA HIS A 622 -15.74 -19.85 17.86
C HIS A 622 -16.87 -18.88 17.46
N CYS A 623 -17.57 -19.19 16.37
CA CYS A 623 -18.68 -18.41 15.83
C CYS A 623 -20.03 -19.15 15.91
N GLY A 624 -20.14 -20.19 16.74
CA GLY A 624 -21.40 -20.91 16.99
C GLY A 624 -21.23 -22.43 16.99
N ALA A 625 -22.32 -23.14 17.27
CA ALA A 625 -22.30 -24.60 17.25
C ALA A 625 -22.24 -25.13 15.82
N ILE A 626 -21.30 -26.04 15.54
CA ILE A 626 -21.19 -26.71 14.24
C ILE A 626 -22.42 -27.56 14.00
N GLN A 627 -23.08 -27.33 12.85
CA GLN A 627 -24.24 -28.07 12.38
C GLN A 627 -23.86 -29.18 11.39
N SER A 628 -22.88 -28.92 10.51
CA SER A 628 -22.36 -29.90 9.57
C SER A 628 -20.95 -29.55 9.11
N ILE A 629 -20.16 -30.58 8.83
CA ILE A 629 -18.87 -30.50 8.15
C ILE A 629 -18.97 -31.42 6.94
N GLU A 630 -18.75 -30.87 5.75
CA GLU A 630 -18.77 -31.60 4.48
C GLU A 630 -17.45 -31.37 3.76
N GLU A 631 -16.70 -32.43 3.49
CA GLU A 631 -15.47 -32.33 2.68
C GLU A 631 -15.81 -32.17 1.20
N GLN A 632 -15.14 -31.24 0.54
CA GLN A 632 -15.18 -31.03 -0.89
C GLN A 632 -13.99 -31.77 -1.52
N PRO A 633 -14.19 -32.97 -2.07
CA PRO A 633 -13.09 -33.83 -2.52
C PRO A 633 -12.25 -33.13 -3.60
N LEU A 634 -10.93 -33.26 -3.46
CA LEU A 634 -9.95 -32.83 -4.46
C LEU A 634 -9.43 -34.06 -5.20
N ASP A 635 -9.15 -33.94 -6.50
CA ASP A 635 -8.46 -34.99 -7.26
C ASP A 635 -7.19 -35.43 -6.51
N GLN A 636 -6.82 -36.71 -6.57
CA GLN A 636 -5.67 -37.26 -5.85
C GLN A 636 -4.65 -37.92 -6.79
N SER A 637 -4.81 -37.73 -8.10
CA SER A 637 -4.03 -38.45 -9.12
C SER A 637 -2.55 -38.07 -9.08
N GLU A 638 -2.20 -36.91 -8.53
CA GLU A 638 -0.82 -36.44 -8.41
C GLU A 638 0.02 -37.26 -7.42
N LYS A 639 -0.62 -37.93 -6.44
CA LYS A 639 0.08 -38.72 -5.41
C LYS A 639 0.89 -39.89 -5.98
N GLY A 640 0.49 -40.41 -7.13
CA GLY A 640 1.20 -41.48 -7.84
C GLY A 640 2.21 -40.98 -8.88
N ALA A 641 2.30 -39.67 -9.11
CA ALA A 641 3.12 -39.10 -10.17
C ALA A 641 4.58 -38.90 -9.75
N PRO A 642 5.55 -39.08 -10.67
CA PRO A 642 6.93 -38.68 -10.44
C PRO A 642 7.04 -37.21 -10.05
N GLY A 643 7.78 -36.93 -8.97
CA GLY A 643 7.95 -35.58 -8.42
C GLY A 643 6.84 -35.14 -7.46
N TYR A 644 6.01 -36.05 -6.96
CA TYR A 644 5.03 -35.75 -5.92
C TYR A 644 5.66 -35.16 -4.66
N LEU A 645 6.78 -35.73 -4.22
CA LEU A 645 7.57 -35.29 -3.08
C LEU A 645 8.79 -34.46 -3.51
N PRO A 646 9.34 -33.63 -2.60
CA PRO A 646 10.61 -32.98 -2.83
C PRO A 646 11.71 -33.99 -3.16
N PHE A 647 12.66 -33.59 -4.01
CA PHE A 647 13.78 -34.45 -4.40
C PHE A 647 14.51 -35.03 -3.17
N GLY A 648 14.75 -36.34 -3.17
CA GLY A 648 15.43 -37.03 -2.06
C GLY A 648 14.53 -37.39 -0.88
N SER A 649 13.22 -37.09 -0.96
CA SER A 649 12.22 -37.44 0.07
C SER A 649 11.34 -38.63 -0.33
N GLU A 650 11.65 -39.37 -1.40
CA GLU A 650 10.79 -40.42 -1.98
C GLU A 650 10.50 -41.59 -1.04
N GLY A 651 11.33 -41.81 -0.01
CA GLY A 651 11.15 -42.84 1.02
C GLY A 651 10.29 -42.42 2.22
N THR A 652 9.78 -41.19 2.24
CA THR A 652 9.06 -40.63 3.39
C THR A 652 7.67 -41.25 3.56
N THR A 653 7.30 -41.62 4.79
CA THR A 653 5.96 -42.14 5.09
C THR A 653 5.01 -40.98 5.40
N LEU A 654 4.09 -40.71 4.48
CA LEU A 654 3.17 -39.57 4.57
C LEU A 654 1.91 -39.84 5.41
N GLY A 655 1.65 -41.11 5.73
CA GLY A 655 0.38 -41.54 6.32
C GLY A 655 -0.81 -41.36 5.37
N ALA A 656 -2.02 -41.22 5.92
CA ALA A 656 -3.25 -41.09 5.13
C ALA A 656 -4.19 -40.02 5.69
N SER A 657 -4.89 -39.33 4.80
CA SER A 657 -5.96 -38.40 5.17
C SER A 657 -7.19 -39.20 5.63
N GLY A 658 -7.58 -39.02 6.89
CA GLY A 658 -8.72 -39.68 7.53
C GLY A 658 -9.80 -38.71 7.98
N GLU A 659 -10.67 -39.11 8.92
CA GLU A 659 -11.71 -38.22 9.45
C GLU A 659 -11.12 -37.00 10.21
N ALA A 660 -10.04 -37.22 10.97
CA ALA A 660 -9.40 -36.22 11.83
C ALA A 660 -7.89 -36.08 11.57
N THR A 661 -7.40 -36.56 10.43
CA THR A 661 -5.98 -36.50 10.05
C THR A 661 -5.80 -36.05 8.61
N VAL A 662 -4.67 -35.40 8.32
CA VAL A 662 -4.26 -34.99 6.98
C VAL A 662 -2.90 -35.63 6.67
N ALA A 663 -2.79 -36.32 5.54
CA ALA A 663 -1.52 -36.89 5.09
C ALA A 663 -0.44 -35.80 4.92
N GLY A 664 0.83 -36.19 5.03
CA GLY A 664 1.98 -35.30 4.83
C GLY A 664 1.94 -34.61 3.46
N GLY A 665 2.04 -33.28 3.45
CA GLY A 665 2.04 -32.46 2.24
C GLY A 665 0.69 -32.34 1.53
N ASP A 666 -0.42 -32.77 2.15
CA ASP A 666 -1.76 -32.78 1.54
C ASP A 666 -2.58 -31.53 1.86
N VAL A 667 -3.63 -31.28 1.07
CA VAL A 667 -4.63 -30.20 1.27
C VAL A 667 -6.04 -30.77 1.22
N ARG A 668 -6.91 -30.25 2.09
CA ARG A 668 -8.33 -30.61 2.17
C ARG A 668 -9.18 -29.37 2.30
N ILE A 669 -10.37 -29.39 1.70
CA ILE A 669 -11.31 -28.26 1.76
C ILE A 669 -12.64 -28.76 2.32
N PHE A 670 -13.22 -28.00 3.25
CA PHE A 670 -14.46 -28.33 3.92
C PHE A 670 -15.46 -27.18 3.80
N ARG A 671 -16.72 -27.50 3.53
CA ARG A 671 -17.84 -26.62 3.82
C ARG A 671 -18.33 -26.87 5.24
N VAL A 672 -18.36 -25.83 6.06
CA VAL A 672 -18.77 -25.91 7.46
C VAL A 672 -19.97 -25.00 7.68
N ARG A 673 -21.05 -25.59 8.20
CA ARG A 673 -22.24 -24.84 8.62
C ARG A 673 -22.28 -24.73 10.13
N VAL A 674 -22.60 -23.54 10.63
CA VAL A 674 -22.72 -23.26 12.05
C VAL A 674 -24.03 -22.55 12.36
N ALA A 675 -24.58 -22.79 13.56
CA ALA A 675 -25.60 -21.93 14.14
C ALA A 675 -24.95 -20.62 14.57
N GLU A 676 -24.74 -19.71 13.62
CA GLU A 676 -23.88 -18.55 13.80
C GLU A 676 -24.34 -17.70 15.00
N SER A 677 -23.43 -17.47 15.92
CA SER A 677 -23.62 -16.65 17.11
C SER A 677 -22.30 -15.97 17.46
N ASN A 678 -22.37 -14.85 18.17
CA ASN A 678 -21.18 -14.09 18.56
C ASN A 678 -20.32 -13.60 17.38
N VAL A 679 -20.96 -13.31 16.23
CA VAL A 679 -20.35 -12.68 15.06
C VAL A 679 -21.07 -11.36 14.79
N ALA A 680 -20.31 -10.31 14.49
CA ALA A 680 -20.84 -9.02 14.07
C ALA A 680 -20.27 -8.66 12.70
N GLU A 681 -21.14 -8.31 11.75
CA GLU A 681 -20.68 -7.91 10.43
C GLU A 681 -20.33 -6.41 10.42
N ILE A 682 -19.12 -6.10 9.97
CA ILE A 682 -18.68 -4.72 9.71
C ILE A 682 -19.41 -4.24 8.47
N SER A 683 -20.20 -3.16 8.64
CA SER A 683 -20.95 -2.57 7.54
C SER A 683 -20.01 -2.02 6.47
N HIS A 684 -20.30 -2.34 5.21
CA HIS A 684 -19.59 -1.75 4.09
C HIS A 684 -19.90 -0.24 3.99
N VAL A 685 -18.85 0.56 3.87
CA VAL A 685 -18.93 1.99 3.58
C VAL A 685 -18.10 2.25 2.34
N THR A 686 -18.74 2.83 1.33
CA THR A 686 -18.05 3.31 0.13
C THR A 686 -17.17 4.49 0.52
N PRO A 687 -15.86 4.47 0.18
CA PRO A 687 -14.97 5.58 0.45
C PRO A 687 -15.48 6.89 -0.14
N ALA A 688 -15.18 8.01 0.54
CA ALA A 688 -15.51 9.33 0.00
C ALA A 688 -14.67 9.62 -1.26
N SER A 689 -15.22 10.41 -2.18
CA SER A 689 -14.46 10.88 -3.33
C SER A 689 -13.33 11.81 -2.89
N ARG A 690 -12.22 11.82 -3.65
CA ARG A 690 -11.12 12.76 -3.43
C ARG A 690 -11.62 14.20 -3.47
N ALA A 691 -11.09 15.02 -2.57
CA ALA A 691 -11.25 16.45 -2.67
C ALA A 691 -10.62 16.97 -3.97
N ARG A 692 -11.23 18.01 -4.55
CA ARG A 692 -10.75 18.64 -5.78
C ARG A 692 -10.57 20.14 -5.61
N GLY A 693 -9.66 20.70 -6.39
CA GLY A 693 -9.33 22.12 -6.37
C GLY A 693 -8.69 22.56 -5.07
N ARG A 694 -7.82 21.73 -4.47
CA ARG A 694 -7.07 22.03 -3.26
C ARG A 694 -5.58 21.97 -3.56
N ILE A 695 -4.89 23.10 -3.35
CA ILE A 695 -3.52 23.29 -3.79
C ILE A 695 -2.62 23.56 -2.58
N LEU A 696 -1.50 22.84 -2.51
CA LEU A 696 -0.50 23.01 -1.47
C LEU A 696 0.76 23.73 -2.00
N PRO A 697 1.37 24.62 -1.20
CA PRO A 697 2.64 25.22 -1.55
C PRO A 697 3.77 24.21 -1.40
N MET A 698 4.61 24.12 -2.42
CA MET A 698 5.80 23.28 -2.38
C MET A 698 6.91 23.97 -1.58
N SER A 699 7.59 23.22 -0.72
CA SER A 699 8.72 23.71 0.08
C SER A 699 9.85 22.67 0.15
N GLY A 700 11.10 23.11 0.03
CA GLY A 700 12.29 22.32 0.38
C GLY A 700 12.64 21.12 -0.51
N ALA A 701 11.81 20.77 -1.50
CA ALA A 701 12.03 19.61 -2.37
C ALA A 701 12.88 19.93 -3.61
N ARG A 702 13.62 18.93 -4.12
CA ARG A 702 14.45 19.07 -5.33
C ARG A 702 13.61 18.96 -6.61
N THR A 703 12.53 18.19 -6.59
CA THR A 703 11.58 18.06 -7.71
C THR A 703 10.15 18.08 -7.20
N ILE A 704 9.18 18.34 -8.08
CA ILE A 704 7.75 18.22 -7.73
C ILE A 704 7.45 16.79 -7.30
N LYS A 705 7.99 15.79 -8.02
CA LYS A 705 7.81 14.37 -7.67
C LYS A 705 8.29 14.07 -6.26
N GLU A 706 9.51 14.48 -5.89
CA GLU A 706 10.05 14.23 -4.55
C GLU A 706 9.20 14.88 -3.45
N PHE A 707 8.68 16.08 -3.67
CA PHE A 707 7.75 16.73 -2.72
C PHE A 707 6.50 15.87 -2.45
N ILE A 708 5.89 15.35 -3.52
CA ILE A 708 4.70 14.50 -3.40
C ILE A 708 5.05 13.16 -2.74
N LEU A 709 6.17 12.54 -3.11
CA LEU A 709 6.63 11.27 -2.54
C LEU A 709 6.97 11.37 -1.05
N ALA A 710 7.43 12.54 -0.58
CA ALA A 710 7.63 12.82 0.84
C ALA A 710 6.33 12.94 1.65
N CYS A 711 5.19 13.09 0.97
CA CYS A 711 3.86 13.19 1.56
C CYS A 711 2.97 12.07 1.00
N PRO A 712 3.12 10.81 1.47
CA PRO A 712 2.40 9.67 0.88
C PRO A 712 0.87 9.84 0.82
N THR A 713 0.29 10.64 1.70
CA THR A 713 -1.14 10.92 1.80
C THR A 713 -1.57 12.15 0.98
N PHE A 714 -0.69 12.74 0.16
CA PHE A 714 -0.95 14.00 -0.57
C PHE A 714 -2.30 14.01 -1.29
N PHE A 715 -2.61 12.96 -2.06
CA PHE A 715 -3.84 12.88 -2.85
C PHE A 715 -5.11 12.65 -2.02
N GLU A 716 -5.00 12.34 -0.72
CA GLU A 716 -6.15 12.37 0.19
C GLU A 716 -6.63 13.82 0.41
N HIS A 717 -5.69 14.77 0.41
CA HIS A 717 -5.90 16.13 0.89
C HIS A 717 -5.88 17.19 -0.22
N ALA A 718 -5.11 16.96 -1.28
CA ALA A 718 -4.84 17.92 -2.34
C ALA A 718 -4.75 17.27 -3.73
N ASP A 719 -5.01 18.05 -4.77
CA ASP A 719 -4.91 17.63 -6.18
C ASP A 719 -3.95 18.50 -7.00
N GLY A 720 -3.26 19.44 -6.36
CA GLY A 720 -2.25 20.25 -7.02
C GLY A 720 -1.24 20.92 -6.10
N VAL A 721 -0.18 21.40 -6.73
CA VAL A 721 0.91 22.13 -6.09
C VAL A 721 1.09 23.52 -6.69
N ILE A 722 1.49 24.48 -5.85
CA ILE A 722 2.00 25.77 -6.31
C ILE A 722 3.50 25.83 -6.06
N VAL A 723 4.26 26.18 -7.10
CA VAL A 723 5.72 26.25 -7.10
C VAL A 723 6.21 27.67 -7.34
N ASP A 724 7.28 28.07 -6.64
CA ASP A 724 7.92 29.36 -6.87
C ASP A 724 8.52 29.45 -8.28
N TRP A 725 8.51 30.63 -8.89
CA TRP A 725 9.06 30.84 -10.23
C TRP A 725 10.51 30.39 -10.40
N ARG A 726 11.33 30.47 -9.33
CA ARG A 726 12.72 30.01 -9.35
C ARG A 726 12.82 28.54 -9.73
N TYR A 727 11.81 27.73 -9.37
CA TYR A 727 11.77 26.31 -9.74
C TYR A 727 11.94 26.11 -11.25
N LEU A 728 11.17 26.87 -12.04
CA LEU A 728 11.18 26.80 -13.51
C LEU A 728 12.36 27.59 -14.09
N HIS A 729 12.70 28.73 -13.51
CA HIS A 729 13.78 29.58 -14.01
C HIS A 729 15.15 28.87 -13.93
N GLU A 730 15.42 28.18 -12.83
CA GLU A 730 16.71 27.53 -12.57
C GLU A 730 16.91 26.20 -13.31
N ARG A 731 15.84 25.63 -13.89
CA ARG A 731 15.88 24.35 -14.61
C ARG A 731 15.86 24.55 -16.12
N ASP A 732 16.61 23.75 -16.85
CA ASP A 732 16.51 23.73 -18.32
C ASP A 732 15.25 23.01 -18.81
N ALA A 733 14.94 23.16 -20.10
CA ALA A 733 13.75 22.55 -20.69
C ALA A 733 13.77 21.00 -20.68
N ASN A 734 14.94 20.37 -20.67
CA ASN A 734 15.06 18.91 -20.65
C ASN A 734 14.71 18.36 -19.27
N ALA A 735 15.16 19.03 -18.19
CA ALA A 735 14.80 18.69 -16.82
C ALA A 735 13.28 18.80 -16.62
N ILE A 736 12.67 19.88 -17.11
CA ILE A 736 11.21 20.06 -17.07
C ILE A 736 10.47 18.98 -17.87
N ALA A 737 10.96 18.64 -19.07
CA ALA A 737 10.37 17.59 -19.89
C ALA A 737 10.45 16.20 -19.25
N ALA A 738 11.53 15.91 -18.51
CA ALA A 738 11.70 14.64 -17.80
C ALA A 738 10.66 14.46 -16.69
N GLU A 739 10.24 15.53 -16.01
CA GLU A 739 9.23 15.48 -14.93
C GLU A 739 7.79 15.45 -15.46
N ALA A 740 7.54 16.08 -16.62
CA ALA A 740 6.19 16.28 -17.16
C ALA A 740 5.39 14.98 -17.35
N GLY A 741 6.08 13.89 -17.73
CA GLY A 741 5.46 12.59 -17.94
C GLY A 741 4.81 12.03 -16.67
N TRP A 742 5.52 12.07 -15.55
CA TRP A 742 5.01 11.59 -14.26
C TRP A 742 3.88 12.48 -13.74
N ILE A 743 4.05 13.81 -13.80
CA ILE A 743 3.02 14.79 -13.37
C ILE A 743 1.70 14.55 -14.12
N LYS A 744 1.77 14.36 -15.44
CA LYS A 744 0.61 14.07 -16.27
C LYS A 744 -0.08 12.76 -15.87
N ARG A 745 0.68 11.67 -15.64
CA ARG A 745 0.12 10.37 -15.24
C ARG A 745 -0.54 10.40 -13.87
N GLN A 746 -0.05 11.24 -12.96
CA GLN A 746 -0.66 11.43 -11.64
C GLN A 746 -1.94 12.30 -11.66
N GLY A 747 -2.21 12.99 -12.77
CA GLY A 747 -3.29 13.97 -12.86
C GLY A 747 -3.07 15.18 -11.96
N LEU A 748 -1.80 15.51 -11.66
CA LEU A 748 -1.42 16.55 -10.71
C LEU A 748 -1.54 17.93 -11.35
N ARG A 749 -2.29 18.86 -10.74
CA ARG A 749 -2.30 20.27 -11.15
C ARG A 749 -1.02 20.97 -10.67
N VAL A 750 -0.40 21.75 -11.56
CA VAL A 750 0.78 22.58 -11.22
C VAL A 750 0.48 24.05 -11.50
N ILE A 751 0.77 24.90 -10.52
CA ILE A 751 0.65 26.35 -10.57
C ILE A 751 2.04 26.95 -10.38
N ALA A 752 2.45 27.91 -11.21
CA ALA A 752 3.69 28.67 -11.03
C ALA A 752 3.40 30.03 -10.38
N ASP A 753 4.20 30.46 -9.40
CA ASP A 753 4.04 31.75 -8.71
C ASP A 753 5.25 32.67 -8.90
N LEU A 754 5.05 33.77 -9.65
CA LEU A 754 6.04 34.82 -9.87
C LEU A 754 6.16 35.81 -8.70
N THR A 755 5.29 35.73 -7.70
CA THR A 755 5.14 36.76 -6.66
C THR A 755 6.44 37.06 -5.93
N SER A 756 7.26 36.05 -5.61
CA SER A 756 8.52 36.26 -4.91
C SER A 756 9.59 36.93 -5.78
N GLY A 757 9.46 36.87 -7.11
CA GLY A 757 10.38 37.47 -8.08
C GLY A 757 9.92 38.84 -8.58
N VAL A 758 8.63 39.14 -8.59
CA VAL A 758 8.12 40.46 -9.02
C VAL A 758 8.30 41.50 -7.93
N ASN A 759 9.55 41.96 -7.77
CA ASN A 759 9.99 42.86 -6.70
C ASN A 759 10.59 44.18 -7.20
N LEU A 760 10.50 44.47 -8.51
CA LEU A 760 11.12 45.61 -9.23
C LEU A 760 12.65 45.52 -9.30
N TYR A 761 13.31 45.20 -8.19
CA TYR A 761 14.75 44.99 -8.08
C TYR A 761 15.03 44.03 -6.90
N PRO A 762 15.93 43.04 -7.05
CA PRO A 762 16.83 42.84 -8.19
C PRO A 762 16.28 41.93 -9.31
N ASP A 763 15.15 41.27 -9.09
CA ASP A 763 14.70 40.16 -9.94
C ASP A 763 13.81 40.69 -11.09
N LEU A 764 12.51 40.39 -11.04
CA LEU A 764 11.58 40.68 -12.13
C LEU A 764 10.92 42.06 -11.95
N ARG A 765 10.85 42.80 -13.05
CA ARG A 765 10.06 44.04 -13.16
C ARG A 765 9.07 43.98 -14.32
N LEU A 766 7.98 44.71 -14.15
CA LEU A 766 6.87 44.82 -15.12
C LEU A 766 6.80 46.19 -15.78
N VAL A 767 7.67 47.12 -15.38
CA VAL A 767 7.68 48.49 -15.91
C VAL A 767 9.00 48.74 -16.63
N ASN A 768 8.92 49.27 -17.85
CA ASN A 768 10.08 49.58 -18.68
C ASN A 768 10.73 50.92 -18.28
N ASN A 769 11.22 50.98 -17.04
CA ASN A 769 11.94 52.14 -16.51
C ASN A 769 13.45 52.06 -16.72
N VAL A 770 13.97 50.83 -16.83
CA VAL A 770 15.34 50.52 -17.25
C VAL A 770 15.21 49.45 -18.34
N PRO A 771 15.43 49.80 -19.62
CA PRO A 771 15.15 48.90 -20.73
C PRO A 771 15.84 47.53 -20.65
N ALA A 772 17.12 47.50 -20.26
CA ALA A 772 17.87 46.24 -20.16
C ALA A 772 17.24 45.29 -19.12
N ASP A 773 16.94 45.79 -17.91
CA ASP A 773 16.33 44.98 -16.84
C ASP A 773 14.89 44.55 -17.18
N TYR A 774 14.14 45.41 -17.89
CA TYR A 774 12.79 45.08 -18.37
C TYR A 774 12.83 43.98 -19.43
N THR A 775 13.71 44.08 -20.43
CA THR A 775 13.92 43.04 -21.43
C THR A 775 14.30 41.72 -20.76
N ALA A 776 15.26 41.74 -19.82
CA ALA A 776 15.66 40.53 -19.08
C ALA A 776 14.49 39.92 -18.28
N SER A 777 13.64 40.76 -17.67
CA SER A 777 12.44 40.29 -16.97
C SER A 777 11.43 39.66 -17.92
N ARG A 778 11.21 40.25 -19.11
CA ARG A 778 10.31 39.68 -20.12
C ARG A 778 10.84 38.35 -20.66
N GLU A 779 12.13 38.27 -20.98
CA GLU A 779 12.77 37.02 -21.42
C GLU A 779 12.64 35.91 -20.38
N ALA A 780 12.87 36.21 -19.09
CA ALA A 780 12.70 35.24 -18.01
C ALA A 780 11.24 34.77 -17.86
N ILE A 781 10.28 35.69 -17.92
CA ILE A 781 8.84 35.35 -17.83
C ILE A 781 8.38 34.52 -19.03
N ASP A 782 8.83 34.88 -20.24
CA ASP A 782 8.45 34.16 -21.46
C ASP A 782 9.06 32.75 -21.48
N ASP A 783 10.31 32.57 -20.99
CA ASP A 783 10.93 31.26 -20.77
C ASP A 783 10.16 30.41 -19.73
N ILE A 784 9.72 31.02 -18.62
CA ILE A 784 8.89 30.35 -17.62
C ILE A 784 7.57 29.88 -18.23
N ILE A 785 6.87 30.73 -18.99
CA ILE A 785 5.62 30.37 -19.67
C ILE A 785 5.83 29.24 -20.68
N ALA A 786 6.95 29.25 -21.42
CA ALA A 786 7.32 28.17 -22.32
C ALA A 786 7.52 26.85 -21.56
N LYS A 787 8.26 26.87 -20.44
CA LYS A 787 8.48 25.70 -19.58
C LYS A 787 7.20 25.20 -18.91
N MET A 788 6.31 26.10 -18.50
CA MET A 788 4.97 25.73 -18.01
C MET A 788 4.19 24.92 -19.05
N GLY A 789 4.26 25.31 -20.33
CA GLY A 789 3.64 24.58 -21.43
C GLY A 789 4.21 23.16 -21.62
N VAL A 790 5.52 22.97 -21.39
CA VAL A 790 6.16 21.64 -21.41
C VAL A 790 5.73 20.80 -20.20
N LEU A 791 5.69 21.42 -19.01
CA LEU A 791 5.33 20.76 -17.75
C LEU A 791 3.84 20.38 -17.69
N GLY A 792 2.98 21.10 -18.43
CA GLY A 792 1.52 20.99 -18.34
C GLY A 792 0.92 21.81 -17.20
N ALA A 793 1.59 22.86 -16.73
CA ALA A 793 1.06 23.78 -15.72
C ALA A 793 -0.05 24.65 -16.31
N THR A 794 -1.12 24.88 -15.54
CA THR A 794 -2.35 25.51 -16.04
C THR A 794 -2.51 26.97 -15.61
N ASP A 795 -1.83 27.37 -14.54
CA ASP A 795 -2.05 28.65 -13.87
C ASP A 795 -0.72 29.34 -13.53
N LEU A 796 -0.63 30.62 -13.87
CA LEU A 796 0.47 31.51 -13.50
C LEU A 796 -0.04 32.55 -12.51
N VAL A 797 0.52 32.60 -11.31
CA VAL A 797 0.23 33.65 -10.33
C VAL A 797 1.25 34.77 -10.48
N ILE A 798 0.77 36.02 -10.52
CA ILE A 798 1.63 37.20 -10.66
C ILE A 798 1.15 38.34 -9.75
N ALA A 799 2.08 39.01 -9.07
CA ALA A 799 1.81 40.21 -8.29
C ALA A 799 2.31 41.47 -9.01
N LEU A 800 1.90 42.65 -8.53
CA LEU A 800 2.49 43.93 -8.95
C LEU A 800 3.58 44.34 -7.96
N HIS A 801 4.66 44.95 -8.47
CA HIS A 801 5.71 45.52 -7.65
C HIS A 801 5.41 46.97 -7.26
N ARG A 802 6.24 47.56 -6.39
CA ARG A 802 6.15 48.98 -5.98
C ARG A 802 6.33 49.94 -7.16
N VAL A 803 5.85 51.18 -7.01
CA VAL A 803 6.12 52.29 -7.95
C VAL A 803 7.63 52.61 -7.93
N PRO A 804 8.31 52.71 -9.09
CA PRO A 804 9.70 53.21 -9.17
C PRO A 804 9.81 54.65 -8.63
N GLU A 805 10.84 54.95 -7.85
CA GLU A 805 11.02 56.29 -7.28
C GLU A 805 11.55 57.32 -8.31
N ASN A 806 11.07 58.55 -8.19
CA ASN A 806 11.58 59.81 -8.76
C ASN A 806 11.51 60.06 -10.27
N ASN A 807 11.57 59.04 -11.13
CA ASN A 807 11.69 59.26 -12.59
C ASN A 807 10.46 58.85 -13.43
N ILE A 808 9.46 58.22 -12.81
CA ILE A 808 8.24 57.72 -13.48
C ILE A 808 7.04 57.96 -12.55
N THR A 809 5.91 58.41 -13.11
CA THR A 809 4.70 58.68 -12.31
C THR A 809 3.95 57.40 -11.96
N SER A 810 3.01 57.47 -11.00
CA SER A 810 2.11 56.34 -10.71
C SER A 810 1.20 55.99 -11.89
N GLU A 811 0.85 56.98 -12.72
CA GLU A 811 0.07 56.79 -13.95
C GLU A 811 0.88 56.04 -15.01
N ASP A 812 2.13 56.46 -15.24
CA ASP A 812 3.06 55.77 -16.14
C ASP A 812 3.34 54.33 -15.67
N THR A 813 3.49 54.14 -14.35
CA THR A 813 3.67 52.81 -13.73
C THR A 813 2.46 51.92 -13.99
N ARG A 814 1.24 52.46 -13.80
CA ARG A 814 -0.01 51.74 -14.10
C ARG A 814 -0.09 51.37 -15.58
N ALA A 815 0.23 52.30 -16.48
CA ALA A 815 0.27 52.03 -17.92
C ALA A 815 1.29 50.93 -18.26
N GLY A 816 2.48 50.95 -17.62
CA GLY A 816 3.49 49.90 -17.73
C GLY A 816 2.97 48.52 -17.28
N PHE A 817 2.29 48.46 -16.13
CA PHE A 817 1.66 47.21 -15.67
C PHE A 817 0.61 46.70 -16.65
N VAL A 818 -0.23 47.58 -17.20
CA VAL A 818 -1.26 47.20 -18.17
C VAL A 818 -0.62 46.60 -19.42
N THR A 819 0.42 47.24 -19.95
CA THR A 819 1.17 46.75 -21.12
C THR A 819 1.81 45.39 -20.84
N ALA A 820 2.59 45.27 -19.76
CA ALA A 820 3.28 44.03 -19.44
C ALA A 820 2.30 42.87 -19.17
N LEU A 821 1.24 43.11 -18.40
CA LEU A 821 0.22 42.07 -18.16
C LEU A 821 -0.49 41.65 -19.45
N ARG A 822 -0.75 42.56 -20.39
CA ARG A 822 -1.38 42.22 -21.68
C ARG A 822 -0.47 41.31 -22.50
N GLU A 823 0.82 41.63 -22.60
CA GLU A 823 1.82 40.81 -23.29
C GLU A 823 1.97 39.43 -22.64
N ILE A 824 2.09 39.38 -21.31
CA ILE A 824 2.18 38.13 -20.54
C ILE A 824 0.92 37.27 -20.77
N CYS A 825 -0.27 37.87 -20.73
CA CYS A 825 -1.51 37.15 -20.98
C CYS A 825 -1.60 36.61 -22.40
N GLU A 826 -1.11 37.36 -23.40
CA GLU A 826 -1.07 36.92 -24.79
C GLU A 826 -0.19 35.68 -24.97
N GLU A 827 1.02 35.68 -24.40
CA GLU A 827 1.94 34.55 -24.47
C GLU A 827 1.40 33.34 -23.70
N ALA A 828 0.90 33.56 -22.48
CA ALA A 828 0.26 32.52 -21.66
C ALA A 828 -0.94 31.87 -22.38
N ARG A 829 -1.76 32.66 -23.07
CA ARG A 829 -2.93 32.18 -23.81
C ARG A 829 -2.53 31.22 -24.93
N ASN A 830 -1.41 31.46 -25.61
CA ASN A 830 -0.90 30.57 -26.67
C ASN A 830 -0.52 29.17 -26.13
N LYS A 831 -0.34 29.03 -24.81
CA LYS A 831 -0.07 27.77 -24.11
C LYS A 831 -1.27 27.24 -23.32
N GLY A 832 -2.41 27.91 -23.36
CA GLY A 832 -3.59 27.54 -22.57
C GLY A 832 -3.48 27.85 -21.07
N ILE A 833 -2.62 28.80 -20.69
CA ILE A 833 -2.35 29.16 -19.29
C ILE A 833 -3.24 30.34 -18.86
N THR A 834 -3.84 30.21 -17.68
CA THR A 834 -4.58 31.28 -17.01
C THR A 834 -3.62 32.12 -16.17
N VAL A 835 -3.67 33.44 -16.31
CA VAL A 835 -2.88 34.36 -15.49
C VAL A 835 -3.76 34.87 -14.35
N ASN A 836 -3.27 34.73 -13.12
CA ASN A 836 -3.97 35.10 -11.90
C ASN A 836 -3.24 36.27 -11.22
N LEU A 837 -3.84 37.46 -11.28
CA LEU A 837 -3.35 38.65 -10.58
C LEU A 837 -3.55 38.48 -9.07
N ARG A 838 -2.46 38.35 -8.34
CA ARG A 838 -2.43 38.17 -6.89
C ARG A 838 -2.74 39.47 -6.17
N MET A 839 -3.67 39.40 -5.23
CA MET A 839 -3.88 40.48 -4.27
C MET A 839 -2.70 40.54 -3.28
N THR A 840 -2.04 41.70 -3.21
CA THR A 840 -0.89 41.93 -2.31
C THR A 840 -0.90 43.34 -1.72
N PRO A 841 -0.30 43.57 -0.55
CA PRO A 841 -0.25 44.89 0.07
C PRO A 841 0.48 45.95 -0.77
N ASN A 842 1.50 45.54 -1.52
CA ASN A 842 2.37 46.43 -2.31
C ASN A 842 1.86 46.68 -3.74
N GLY A 843 0.65 46.22 -4.07
CA GLY A 843 0.11 46.24 -5.43
C GLY A 843 -1.43 46.22 -5.46
N ALA A 844 -2.01 45.12 -5.94
CA ALA A 844 -3.46 44.89 -6.01
C ALA A 844 -4.09 44.70 -4.61
N ASN A 845 -3.98 45.74 -3.78
CA ASN A 845 -4.21 45.69 -2.35
C ASN A 845 -5.69 45.74 -1.96
N SER A 846 -6.58 46.00 -2.91
CA SER A 846 -8.02 46.01 -2.72
C SER A 846 -8.71 45.30 -3.88
N LYS A 847 -9.92 44.81 -3.61
CA LYS A 847 -10.83 44.24 -4.62
C LYS A 847 -10.97 45.18 -5.82
N ASP A 848 -11.26 46.46 -5.55
CA ASP A 848 -11.60 47.43 -6.58
C ASP A 848 -10.39 47.78 -7.47
N TYR A 849 -9.18 47.82 -6.88
CA TYR A 849 -7.96 48.01 -7.67
C TYR A 849 -7.70 46.82 -8.59
N ALA A 850 -7.83 45.59 -8.08
CA ALA A 850 -7.66 44.37 -8.88
C ALA A 850 -8.66 44.32 -10.05
N MET A 851 -9.94 44.61 -9.78
CA MET A 851 -10.99 44.70 -10.80
C MET A 851 -10.68 45.75 -11.87
N ALA A 852 -10.25 46.94 -11.45
CA ALA A 852 -9.87 48.01 -12.38
C ALA A 852 -8.68 47.59 -13.26
N MET A 853 -7.69 46.89 -12.70
CA MET A 853 -6.55 46.38 -13.47
C MET A 853 -6.99 45.35 -14.52
N LEU A 854 -7.87 44.41 -14.16
CA LEU A 854 -8.43 43.42 -15.10
C LEU A 854 -9.14 44.12 -16.28
N LYS A 855 -9.95 45.13 -15.99
CA LYS A 855 -10.67 45.91 -16.99
C LYS A 855 -9.73 46.67 -17.94
N ASP A 856 -8.66 47.26 -17.41
CA ASP A 856 -7.69 48.01 -18.21
C ASP A 856 -6.85 47.09 -19.11
N VAL A 857 -6.45 45.91 -18.60
CA VAL A 857 -5.72 44.91 -19.39
C VAL A 857 -6.62 44.29 -20.46
N ASN A 858 -7.85 43.95 -20.10
CA ASN A 858 -8.90 43.37 -20.95
C ASN A 858 -8.48 42.07 -21.65
N ALA A 859 -7.78 41.18 -20.94
CA ALA A 859 -7.38 39.86 -21.43
C ALA A 859 -8.34 38.76 -20.96
N GLN A 860 -8.73 37.86 -21.88
CA GLN A 860 -9.74 36.81 -21.59
C GLN A 860 -9.27 35.75 -20.59
N ASN A 861 -7.96 35.51 -20.49
CA ASN A 861 -7.33 34.56 -19.58
C ASN A 861 -6.73 35.22 -18.32
N LEU A 862 -7.03 36.51 -18.06
CA LEU A 862 -6.64 37.17 -16.82
C LEU A 862 -7.75 37.04 -15.77
N ARG A 863 -7.38 36.56 -14.58
CA ARG A 863 -8.25 36.34 -13.42
C ARG A 863 -7.60 36.90 -12.15
N ILE A 864 -8.31 36.86 -11.03
CA ILE A 864 -7.81 37.30 -9.72
C ILE A 864 -7.47 36.10 -8.85
N ALA A 865 -6.26 36.08 -8.27
CA ALA A 865 -5.91 35.26 -7.11
C ALA A 865 -6.26 36.06 -5.84
N ALA A 866 -7.45 35.79 -5.30
CA ALA A 866 -8.07 36.57 -4.24
C ALA A 866 -7.58 36.13 -2.85
N SER A 867 -7.03 37.07 -2.07
CA SER A 867 -6.57 36.79 -0.70
C SER A 867 -7.72 36.90 0.30
N ILE A 868 -8.11 35.76 0.88
CA ILE A 868 -9.13 35.71 1.93
C ILE A 868 -8.65 36.47 3.17
N ALA A 869 -7.37 36.32 3.55
CA ALA A 869 -6.78 37.00 4.70
C ALA A 869 -6.85 38.53 4.56
N MET A 870 -6.58 39.08 3.37
CA MET A 870 -6.66 40.52 3.12
C MET A 870 -8.10 41.03 3.15
N LEU A 871 -9.03 40.33 2.49
CA LEU A 871 -10.45 40.69 2.48
C LEU A 871 -11.03 40.68 3.90
N HIS A 872 -10.71 39.65 4.67
CA HIS A 872 -11.09 39.54 6.08
C HIS A 872 -10.50 40.69 6.91
N LYS A 873 -9.21 41.01 6.76
CA LYS A 873 -8.57 42.10 7.52
C LYS A 873 -9.16 43.48 7.18
N GLN A 874 -9.67 43.66 5.96
CA GLN A 874 -10.38 44.86 5.52
C GLN A 874 -11.83 44.93 6.06
N GLY A 875 -12.26 43.96 6.86
CA GLY A 875 -13.62 43.89 7.42
C GLY A 875 -14.69 43.57 6.39
N LYS A 876 -14.31 43.03 5.22
CA LYS A 876 -15.26 42.59 4.18
C LYS A 876 -15.84 41.24 4.55
N LYS A 877 -17.12 41.04 4.25
CA LYS A 877 -17.79 39.73 4.30
C LYS A 877 -18.10 39.26 2.88
N PRO A 878 -18.30 37.95 2.66
CA PRO A 878 -18.70 37.44 1.36
C PRO A 878 -19.97 38.11 0.81
N ALA A 879 -20.95 38.40 1.68
CA ALA A 879 -22.18 39.10 1.31
C ALA A 879 -21.97 40.55 0.82
N ASP A 880 -20.84 41.18 1.18
CA ASP A 880 -20.51 42.56 0.77
C ASP A 880 -19.86 42.61 -0.62
N ILE A 881 -19.71 41.46 -1.27
CA ILE A 881 -18.89 41.27 -2.46
C ILE A 881 -19.84 40.84 -3.58
N GLY A 882 -19.91 41.64 -4.64
CA GLY A 882 -20.82 41.40 -5.76
C GLY A 882 -20.40 40.22 -6.64
N GLU A 883 -21.38 39.65 -7.35
CA GLU A 883 -21.20 38.52 -8.30
C GLU A 883 -20.14 38.81 -9.38
N GLU A 884 -19.99 40.07 -9.78
CA GLU A 884 -18.97 40.50 -10.75
C GLU A 884 -17.55 40.13 -10.31
N PHE A 885 -17.25 40.24 -9.00
CA PHE A 885 -15.94 39.83 -8.49
C PHE A 885 -15.79 38.31 -8.53
N GLY A 886 -16.82 37.57 -8.08
CA GLY A 886 -16.84 36.11 -8.12
C GLY A 886 -16.60 35.55 -9.53
N GLY A 887 -17.20 36.18 -10.54
CA GLY A 887 -17.04 35.79 -11.96
C GLY A 887 -15.63 35.96 -12.54
N VAL A 888 -14.72 36.67 -11.85
CA VAL A 888 -13.33 36.86 -12.28
C VAL A 888 -12.29 36.26 -11.33
N VAL A 889 -12.70 35.65 -10.21
CA VAL A 889 -11.79 34.92 -9.33
C VAL A 889 -11.35 33.63 -10.02
N GLY A 890 -10.04 33.48 -10.21
CA GLY A 890 -9.44 32.25 -10.71
C GLY A 890 -8.91 31.36 -9.59
N LEU A 891 -8.43 31.95 -8.49
CA LEU A 891 -7.91 31.23 -7.33
C LEU A 891 -8.31 31.93 -6.02
N TRP A 892 -8.60 31.14 -4.99
CA TRP A 892 -8.71 31.60 -3.60
C TRP A 892 -7.43 31.31 -2.85
N LEU A 893 -6.79 32.33 -2.28
CA LEU A 893 -5.64 32.18 -1.40
C LEU A 893 -6.15 32.16 0.05
N ALA A 894 -6.13 30.98 0.66
CA ALA A 894 -6.61 30.72 2.01
C ALA A 894 -5.44 30.68 2.99
N SER A 895 -5.43 31.64 3.91
CA SER A 895 -4.39 31.86 4.91
C SER A 895 -4.93 32.85 5.95
N ALA A 896 -4.10 33.27 6.90
CA ALA A 896 -4.45 34.20 7.96
C ALA A 896 -3.51 35.42 8.06
N PRO A 897 -4.02 36.58 8.51
CA PRO A 897 -3.18 37.74 8.84
C PRO A 897 -2.44 37.51 10.17
N LYS A 898 -1.18 37.92 10.24
CA LYS A 898 -0.39 37.94 11.49
C LYS A 898 0.14 39.34 11.75
N ALA A 899 -0.06 39.78 13.00
CA ALA A 899 0.35 41.09 13.46
C ALA A 899 1.57 41.03 14.37
N ASP A 900 2.32 42.14 14.42
CA ASP A 900 3.40 42.34 15.38
C ASP A 900 2.85 42.70 16.78
N VAL A 901 3.75 42.92 17.74
CA VAL A 901 3.38 43.33 19.11
C VAL A 901 2.64 44.67 19.18
N ALA A 902 2.70 45.50 18.14
CA ALA A 902 1.99 46.77 18.01
C ALA A 902 0.67 46.61 17.22
N SER A 903 0.19 45.38 17.00
CA SER A 903 -1.01 45.06 16.23
C SER A 903 -0.98 45.47 14.76
N LYS A 904 0.21 45.74 14.19
CA LYS A 904 0.37 46.01 12.76
C LYS A 904 0.55 44.69 12.02
N VAL A 905 -0.27 44.46 11.00
CA VAL A 905 -0.15 43.26 10.15
C VAL A 905 1.16 43.35 9.37
N TRP A 906 2.00 42.33 9.50
CA TRP A 906 3.26 42.22 8.76
C TRP A 906 3.23 41.12 7.70
N THR A 907 2.33 40.14 7.82
CA THR A 907 2.10 39.10 6.81
C THR A 907 0.64 38.69 6.74
N TYR A 908 0.23 38.20 5.56
CA TYR A 908 -1.07 37.57 5.30
C TYR A 908 -0.92 36.07 5.01
N GLN A 909 0.24 35.48 5.28
CA GLN A 909 0.60 34.09 4.96
C GLN A 909 0.81 33.26 6.24
N ALA A 910 0.15 33.61 7.33
CA ALA A 910 0.13 32.74 8.50
C ALA A 910 -0.84 31.57 8.28
N PRO A 911 -0.63 30.41 8.94
CA PRO A 911 -1.53 29.26 8.85
C PRO A 911 -3.00 29.67 9.05
N LEU A 912 -3.89 29.23 8.18
CA LEU A 912 -5.34 29.41 8.25
C LEU A 912 -5.90 28.97 9.62
N SER A 913 -5.36 27.90 10.17
CA SER A 913 -5.64 27.33 11.50
C SER A 913 -5.39 28.34 12.65
N SER A 914 -4.54 29.35 12.44
CA SER A 914 -4.26 30.37 13.46
C SER A 914 -5.40 31.37 13.68
N THR A 915 -6.39 31.42 12.78
CA THR A 915 -7.51 32.39 12.87
C THR A 915 -8.87 31.68 12.64
N PRO A 916 -9.61 31.35 13.72
CA PRO A 916 -10.80 30.51 13.65
C PRO A 916 -12.00 31.16 12.95
N ASP A 917 -12.09 32.50 12.91
CA ASP A 917 -13.25 33.27 12.43
C ASP A 917 -13.23 33.62 10.93
N ILE A 918 -12.24 33.12 10.16
CA ILE A 918 -12.22 33.26 8.70
C ILE A 918 -13.28 32.37 8.04
N ASP A 919 -14.23 32.98 7.33
CA ASP A 919 -15.34 32.36 6.59
C ASP A 919 -14.94 31.85 5.19
N VAL A 920 -14.13 30.80 5.13
CA VAL A 920 -13.63 30.25 3.85
C VAL A 920 -14.77 29.76 2.95
N LYS A 921 -15.81 29.13 3.51
CA LYS A 921 -16.96 28.63 2.76
C LYS A 921 -17.75 29.74 2.09
N GLY A 922 -18.05 30.82 2.81
CA GLY A 922 -18.74 31.96 2.23
C GLY A 922 -17.94 32.60 1.09
N TRP A 923 -16.61 32.74 1.24
CA TRP A 923 -15.75 33.21 0.15
C TRP A 923 -15.78 32.25 -1.04
N LYS A 924 -15.61 30.94 -0.80
CA LYS A 924 -15.63 29.92 -1.84
C LYS A 924 -16.95 29.91 -2.62
N ALA A 925 -18.07 30.18 -1.97
CA ALA A 925 -19.39 30.20 -2.59
C ALA A 925 -19.55 31.30 -3.67
N LEU A 926 -18.73 32.36 -3.63
CA LEU A 926 -18.73 33.41 -4.67
C LEU A 926 -18.11 32.93 -5.98
N ALA A 927 -17.20 31.94 -5.92
CA ALA A 927 -16.58 31.31 -7.08
C ALA A 927 -16.39 29.80 -6.79
N PRO A 928 -17.47 29.00 -6.91
CA PRO A 928 -17.50 27.60 -6.49
C PRO A 928 -16.61 26.69 -7.32
N ASP A 929 -16.20 27.11 -8.52
CA ASP A 929 -15.28 26.35 -9.37
C ASP A 929 -13.80 26.76 -9.20
N ALA A 930 -13.52 27.92 -8.60
CA ALA A 930 -12.15 28.40 -8.40
C ALA A 930 -11.40 27.55 -7.35
N PRO A 931 -10.20 27.02 -7.63
CA PRO A 931 -9.41 26.27 -6.65
C PRO A 931 -9.05 27.10 -5.41
N VAL A 932 -8.83 26.41 -4.28
CA VAL A 932 -8.32 26.98 -3.04
C VAL A 932 -6.86 26.58 -2.87
N VAL A 933 -5.99 27.58 -2.76
CA VAL A 933 -4.57 27.43 -2.44
C VAL A 933 -4.40 27.72 -0.95
N LEU A 934 -3.80 26.78 -0.22
CA LEU A 934 -3.36 27.05 1.16
C LEU A 934 -2.11 27.95 1.11
N ASP A 935 -2.30 29.25 1.28
CA ASP A 935 -1.30 30.30 1.04
C ASP A 935 -0.48 30.62 2.31
N SER A 936 0.09 29.57 2.91
CA SER A 936 0.88 29.64 4.15
C SER A 936 2.30 29.10 3.93
N VAL A 937 3.23 29.43 4.83
CA VAL A 937 4.58 28.86 4.84
C VAL A 937 4.65 27.75 5.88
N TYR A 938 4.87 26.51 5.43
CA TYR A 938 4.96 25.33 6.29
C TYR A 938 6.41 24.91 6.52
N ALA A 939 6.70 24.44 7.73
CA ALA A 939 8.01 23.88 8.07
C ALA A 939 8.12 22.41 7.67
N ASP A 940 7.02 21.67 7.80
CA ASP A 940 6.90 20.23 7.57
C ASP A 940 5.44 19.86 7.23
N TRP A 941 5.20 18.56 7.02
CA TRP A 941 3.88 18.04 6.73
C TRP A 941 2.90 18.20 7.90
N ASP A 942 3.32 18.11 9.15
CA ASP A 942 2.42 18.27 10.30
C ASP A 942 1.84 19.70 10.38
N ALA A 943 2.66 20.70 10.07
CA ALA A 943 2.22 22.09 9.94
C ALA A 943 1.22 22.26 8.79
N ALA A 944 1.48 21.62 7.64
CA ALA A 944 0.56 21.64 6.50
C ALA A 944 -0.76 20.91 6.78
N TYR A 945 -0.69 19.73 7.41
CA TYR A 945 -1.83 18.90 7.77
C TYR A 945 -2.78 19.61 8.75
N SER A 946 -2.25 20.37 9.70
CA SER A 946 -3.06 21.21 10.59
C SER A 946 -3.92 22.22 9.82
N ASP A 947 -3.34 22.85 8.79
CA ASP A 947 -4.04 23.80 7.93
C ASP A 947 -5.01 23.13 6.96
N VAL A 948 -4.68 21.93 6.46
CA VAL A 948 -5.58 21.09 5.68
C VAL A 948 -6.84 20.79 6.51
N LYS A 949 -6.69 20.30 7.75
CA LYS A 949 -7.82 20.03 8.65
C LYS A 949 -8.65 21.29 8.90
N ALA A 950 -7.99 22.43 9.12
CA ALA A 950 -8.68 23.69 9.31
C ALA A 950 -9.49 24.10 8.08
N LEU A 951 -8.94 23.91 6.88
CA LEU A 951 -9.65 24.16 5.62
C LEU A 951 -10.85 23.23 5.46
N GLU A 952 -10.70 21.94 5.72
CA GLU A 952 -11.78 20.95 5.62
C GLU A 952 -12.93 21.25 6.58
N ALA A 953 -12.61 21.57 7.82
CA ALA A 953 -13.61 21.96 8.81
C ALA A 953 -14.33 23.25 8.40
N LYS A 954 -13.61 24.22 7.82
CA LYS A 954 -14.18 25.50 7.34
C LYS A 954 -14.96 25.38 6.03
N LEU A 955 -14.77 24.32 5.25
CA LEU A 955 -15.53 24.05 4.02
C LEU A 955 -16.74 23.14 4.25
N SER A 956 -16.77 22.44 5.38
CA SER A 956 -17.84 21.50 5.71
C SER A 956 -19.22 22.19 5.86
N PRO A 957 -20.33 21.47 5.59
CA PRO A 957 -21.71 21.97 5.69
C PRO A 957 -22.07 22.63 7.01
#